data_AF-A0AAU9DJG7-F1
#
_entry.id   AF-A0AAU9DJG7-F1
#
_cell.length_a   1.000
_cell.length_b   1.000
_cell.length_c   1.000
_cell.angle_alpha   90.00
_cell.angle_beta   90.00
_cell.angle_gamma   90.00
#
_symmetry.space_group_name_H-M   'P 1'
#
loop_
_entity.id
_entity.type
_entity.pdbx_description
1 polymer ?
#
loop_
_entity_poly.entity_id
_entity_poly.type
_entity_poly.pdbx_seq_one_letter_code
_entity_poly.pdbx_strand_id
1 'polypeptide(L)'
;MEKVVSLEQLANELDLEVLTGEKLLNSEIVLSELYKPGIELTGDITVMETESEKCIHLLGKDEMRYLYSLDEEIRKYNLVHYMNGEFPCVIVGDNIKVENDFLDIAKISSKPILKTEKSLEAIIKKLKNYLEKELAPEIILNKFIFLEVFGTGILIYGEEAAKLGTTIELLGKGHRFITDQLLVVKKISNDTIIGENGFLSEADESNIKYFFRLTKNNEINIIDYFGIGATRKSKEIDLIVKLENWQEGKYYDRLGLGEETQYLLGIKVPKLTIPVRQGRNLSIIVETAAINERLKKTGKHSAIYFMEETNKLIKDNSRRKNDGDDKMLNFMTVKYLKDKIGLKVLNGESLLENKKIYKKYLHRPALEFTGFFDVLEETGKNRIQILSGAELKYVDRMAQEKREEYFSKYLSYDFPCIVISGVKTVPEYFSDAIKRYNKILLLTEKNISESHEKITELLEKFFAPTLTMHGVLVEVFGFGVLLVGKSGIGKSETALELIHRGHRLIADDAVKVVKYPDGRLVGSADKIPYFMEIRGLGIIDIKTLYGLGSVRDKKQIDMIIELKELKSNAYISQADYNEETLKILETDIPKIELYISSGRNAASMVEIATMNVRAKKVGYDSSADYLHNYKNLKKIEEKTDEIVGNLKNIMDN
;
A
#
# COMPACT_ATOMS: atom_id res chain seq x y z
N MET A 1 -40.10 -12.47 -2.95
CA MET A 1 -40.76 -13.76 -2.68
C MET A 1 -39.95 -14.42 -1.59
N GLU A 2 -40.61 -14.96 -0.56
CA GLU A 2 -39.93 -15.83 0.40
C GLU A 2 -39.41 -17.04 -0.37
N LYS A 3 -38.12 -17.37 -0.18
CA LYS A 3 -37.57 -18.57 -0.76
C LYS A 3 -38.12 -19.77 -0.01
N VAL A 4 -38.39 -20.83 -0.74
CA VAL A 4 -38.91 -22.08 -0.22
C VAL A 4 -38.03 -23.22 -0.69
N VAL A 5 -37.81 -24.20 0.17
CA VAL A 5 -37.18 -25.48 -0.17
C VAL A 5 -38.28 -26.53 -0.17
N SER A 6 -38.39 -27.31 -1.23
CA SER A 6 -39.32 -28.45 -1.23
C SER A 6 -38.77 -29.62 -0.41
N LEU A 7 -39.66 -30.41 0.19
CA LEU A 7 -39.27 -31.65 0.88
C LEU A 7 -38.54 -32.63 -0.04
N GLU A 8 -38.91 -32.68 -1.32
CA GLU A 8 -38.23 -33.53 -2.32
C GLU A 8 -36.76 -33.14 -2.48
N GLN A 9 -36.47 -31.85 -2.67
CA GLN A 9 -35.10 -31.35 -2.79
C GLN A 9 -34.29 -31.66 -1.53
N LEU A 10 -34.89 -31.47 -0.35
CA LEU A 10 -34.26 -31.75 0.92
C LEU A 10 -33.95 -33.24 1.10
N ALA A 11 -34.89 -34.12 0.77
CA ALA A 11 -34.73 -35.56 0.87
C ALA A 11 -33.60 -36.06 -0.05
N ASN A 12 -33.57 -35.58 -1.29
CA ASN A 12 -32.55 -35.95 -2.26
C ASN A 12 -31.15 -35.47 -1.86
N GLU A 13 -31.01 -34.22 -1.42
CA GLU A 13 -29.70 -33.65 -1.03
C GLU A 13 -29.10 -34.35 0.18
N LEU A 14 -29.95 -34.77 1.13
CA LEU A 14 -29.50 -35.36 2.40
C LEU A 14 -29.57 -36.88 2.44
N ASP A 15 -30.01 -37.52 1.35
CA ASP A 15 -30.16 -38.97 1.23
C ASP A 15 -31.09 -39.51 2.34
N LEU A 16 -32.30 -38.97 2.37
CA LEU A 16 -33.36 -39.33 3.32
C LEU A 16 -34.36 -40.28 2.65
N GLU A 17 -34.68 -41.37 3.34
CA GLU A 17 -35.72 -42.31 2.95
C GLU A 17 -37.11 -41.75 3.33
N VAL A 18 -38.01 -41.63 2.37
CA VAL A 18 -39.39 -41.17 2.63
C VAL A 18 -40.24 -42.36 3.05
N LEU A 19 -40.73 -42.36 4.30
CA LEU A 19 -41.56 -43.44 4.84
C LEU A 19 -43.07 -43.17 4.66
N THR A 20 -43.48 -41.91 4.70
CA THR A 20 -44.87 -41.47 4.48
C THR A 20 -44.92 -40.13 3.76
N GLY A 21 -46.06 -39.80 3.14
CA GLY A 21 -46.29 -38.48 2.57
C GLY A 21 -45.69 -38.25 1.17
N GLU A 22 -45.52 -39.30 0.35
CA GLU A 22 -45.01 -39.19 -1.03
C GLU A 22 -45.74 -38.14 -1.88
N LYS A 23 -47.04 -37.94 -1.65
CA LYS A 23 -47.85 -36.92 -2.36
C LYS A 23 -47.64 -35.48 -1.87
N LEU A 24 -46.89 -35.31 -0.78
CA LEU A 24 -46.63 -34.04 -0.09
C LEU A 24 -45.16 -33.64 -0.19
N LEU A 25 -44.37 -34.28 -1.07
CA LEU A 25 -42.97 -33.94 -1.29
C LEU A 25 -42.77 -32.52 -1.87
N ASN A 26 -43.84 -31.93 -2.42
CA ASN A 26 -43.87 -30.52 -2.83
C ASN A 26 -44.12 -29.54 -1.68
N SER A 27 -44.29 -30.00 -0.43
CA SER A 27 -44.50 -29.09 0.71
C SER A 27 -43.31 -28.16 0.89
N GLU A 28 -43.61 -26.90 1.20
CA GLU A 28 -42.64 -25.82 1.27
C GLU A 28 -42.07 -25.65 2.68
N ILE A 29 -40.76 -25.56 2.76
CA ILE A 29 -40.00 -25.27 3.97
C ILE A 29 -39.52 -23.82 3.85
N VAL A 30 -39.89 -23.00 4.85
CA VAL A 30 -39.64 -21.55 4.87
C VAL A 30 -38.68 -21.12 5.97
N LEU A 31 -38.41 -21.98 6.95
CA LEU A 31 -37.51 -21.72 8.07
C LEU A 31 -36.28 -22.62 8.02
N SER A 32 -35.15 -22.10 8.47
CA SER A 32 -33.88 -22.83 8.56
C SER A 32 -33.67 -23.49 9.93
N GLU A 33 -34.48 -23.08 10.90
CA GLU A 33 -34.52 -23.57 12.26
C GLU A 33 -35.07 -25.00 12.32
N LEU A 34 -34.51 -25.77 13.25
CA LEU A 34 -34.84 -27.17 13.47
C LEU A 34 -35.36 -27.33 14.89
N TYR A 35 -36.40 -28.13 15.06
CA TYR A 35 -37.04 -28.35 16.35
C TYR A 35 -36.89 -29.79 16.81
N LYS A 36 -36.59 -29.97 18.10
CA LYS A 36 -36.60 -31.29 18.76
C LYS A 36 -37.76 -31.31 19.75
N PRO A 37 -38.85 -32.05 19.46
CA PRO A 37 -40.00 -32.11 20.34
C PRO A 37 -39.67 -32.91 21.61
N GLY A 38 -40.24 -32.50 22.74
CA GLY A 38 -40.10 -33.15 24.04
C GLY A 38 -41.45 -33.31 24.72
N ILE A 39 -41.95 -32.24 25.34
CA ILE A 39 -43.22 -32.25 26.09
C ILE A 39 -44.43 -32.48 25.19
N GLU A 40 -44.32 -32.10 23.92
CA GLU A 40 -45.34 -32.27 22.90
C GLU A 40 -45.64 -33.76 22.65
N LEU A 41 -44.64 -34.62 22.80
CA LEU A 41 -44.79 -36.07 22.66
C LEU A 41 -45.56 -36.70 23.84
N THR A 42 -45.82 -35.93 24.91
CA THR A 42 -46.68 -36.35 26.02
C THR A 42 -48.16 -36.01 25.79
N GLY A 43 -48.51 -35.41 24.64
CA GLY A 43 -49.88 -35.03 24.28
C GLY A 43 -50.26 -33.60 24.63
N ASP A 44 -49.36 -32.81 25.22
CA ASP A 44 -49.60 -31.40 25.53
C ASP A 44 -49.01 -30.49 24.44
N ILE A 45 -49.84 -30.09 23.47
CA ILE A 45 -49.47 -29.21 22.36
C ILE A 45 -49.52 -27.73 22.77
N THR A 46 -50.09 -27.39 23.93
CA THR A 46 -50.27 -25.98 24.34
C THR A 46 -48.95 -25.25 24.59
N VAL A 47 -47.85 -26.00 24.63
CA VAL A 47 -46.47 -25.53 24.84
C VAL A 47 -45.74 -25.25 23.51
N MET A 48 -46.31 -25.61 22.35
CA MET A 48 -45.70 -25.31 21.06
C MET A 48 -45.78 -23.82 20.71
N GLU A 49 -44.62 -23.17 20.57
CA GLU A 49 -44.54 -21.79 20.09
C GLU A 49 -44.85 -21.72 18.59
N THR A 50 -45.45 -20.62 18.11
CA THR A 50 -45.83 -20.41 16.70
C THR A 50 -44.67 -20.53 15.70
N GLU A 51 -43.43 -20.33 16.14
CA GLU A 51 -42.23 -20.53 15.30
C GLU A 51 -41.83 -22.01 15.21
N SER A 52 -42.02 -22.79 16.27
CA SER A 52 -41.72 -24.24 16.29
C SER A 52 -42.60 -25.02 15.32
N GLU A 53 -43.85 -24.59 15.15
CA GLU A 53 -44.83 -25.18 14.23
C GLU A 53 -44.46 -25.02 12.74
N LYS A 54 -43.45 -24.22 12.40
CA LYS A 54 -42.97 -24.05 11.02
C LYS A 54 -41.61 -24.70 10.78
N CYS A 55 -41.01 -25.28 11.81
CA CYS A 55 -39.68 -25.89 11.76
C CYS A 55 -39.75 -27.36 11.36
N ILE A 56 -38.67 -27.89 10.78
CA ILE A 56 -38.53 -29.33 10.63
C ILE A 56 -38.34 -29.97 12.00
N HIS A 57 -39.13 -30.99 12.30
CA HIS A 57 -39.05 -31.71 13.57
C HIS A 57 -38.09 -32.90 13.49
N LEU A 58 -37.28 -33.10 14.52
CA LEU A 58 -36.26 -34.14 14.58
C LEU A 58 -36.52 -35.10 15.74
N LEU A 59 -36.64 -36.40 15.45
CA LEU A 59 -36.81 -37.45 16.47
C LEU A 59 -35.59 -38.37 16.52
N GLY A 60 -34.97 -38.44 17.69
CA GLY A 60 -33.80 -39.28 17.96
C GLY A 60 -34.14 -40.47 18.85
N LYS A 61 -33.09 -41.08 19.41
CA LYS A 61 -33.22 -42.30 20.23
C LYS A 61 -34.05 -42.07 21.49
N ASP A 62 -33.88 -40.93 22.14
CA ASP A 62 -34.53 -40.66 23.43
C ASP A 62 -36.02 -40.39 23.24
N GLU A 63 -36.39 -39.60 22.23
CA GLU A 63 -37.79 -39.30 21.90
C GLU A 63 -38.54 -40.55 21.45
N MET A 64 -37.92 -41.38 20.59
CA MET A 64 -38.51 -42.62 20.12
C MET A 64 -38.62 -43.66 21.24
N ARG A 65 -37.61 -43.74 22.13
CA ARG A 65 -37.64 -44.63 23.30
C ARG A 65 -38.75 -44.23 24.27
N TYR A 66 -38.95 -42.93 24.49
CA TYR A 66 -40.06 -42.45 25.31
C TYR A 66 -41.41 -42.86 24.69
N LEU A 67 -41.64 -42.54 23.41
CA LEU A 67 -42.88 -42.89 22.72
C LEU A 67 -43.19 -44.39 22.85
N TYR A 68 -42.22 -45.26 22.57
CA TYR A 68 -42.42 -46.72 22.64
C TYR A 68 -42.40 -47.31 24.05
N SER A 69 -42.07 -46.52 25.08
CA SER A 69 -42.24 -46.92 26.48
C SER A 69 -43.67 -46.75 26.99
N LEU A 70 -44.50 -45.99 26.26
CA LEU A 70 -45.90 -45.75 26.60
C LEU A 70 -46.79 -46.92 26.17
N ASP A 71 -47.88 -47.12 26.91
CA ASP A 71 -48.97 -48.00 26.51
C ASP A 71 -49.54 -47.57 25.14
N GLU A 72 -49.95 -48.54 24.34
CA GLU A 72 -50.36 -48.33 22.95
C GLU A 72 -51.48 -47.28 22.79
N GLU A 73 -52.46 -47.28 23.70
CA GLU A 73 -53.55 -46.29 23.69
C GLU A 73 -53.04 -44.86 23.95
N ILE A 74 -52.15 -44.69 24.92
CA ILE A 74 -51.56 -43.39 25.28
C ILE A 74 -50.65 -42.91 24.16
N ARG A 75 -49.83 -43.80 23.60
CA ARG A 75 -48.94 -43.47 22.48
C ARG A 75 -49.72 -43.01 21.26
N LYS A 76 -50.79 -43.71 20.89
CA LYS A 76 -51.66 -43.32 19.76
C LYS A 76 -52.32 -41.97 20.02
N TYR A 77 -52.86 -41.75 21.22
CA TYR A 77 -53.43 -40.47 21.62
C TYR A 77 -52.41 -39.33 21.45
N ASN A 78 -51.22 -39.48 22.01
CA ASN A 78 -50.16 -38.46 21.93
C ASN A 78 -49.72 -38.21 20.48
N LEU A 79 -49.53 -39.26 19.68
CA LEU A 79 -49.12 -39.14 18.29
C LEU A 79 -50.17 -38.46 17.41
N VAL A 80 -51.47 -38.76 17.61
CA VAL A 80 -52.55 -38.07 16.89
C VAL A 80 -52.53 -36.57 17.21
N HIS A 81 -52.37 -36.23 18.48
CA HIS A 81 -52.27 -34.84 18.92
C HIS A 81 -51.05 -34.14 18.31
N TYR A 82 -49.86 -34.71 18.48
CA TYR A 82 -48.63 -34.17 17.92
C TYR A 82 -48.67 -34.02 16.38
N MET A 83 -49.15 -35.03 15.65
CA MET A 83 -49.20 -35.03 14.18
C MET A 83 -50.18 -34.01 13.58
N ASN A 84 -51.09 -33.45 14.39
CA ASN A 84 -52.00 -32.39 13.95
C ASN A 84 -51.37 -30.98 13.97
N GLY A 85 -50.15 -30.81 14.48
CA GLY A 85 -49.43 -29.53 14.44
C GLY A 85 -49.10 -29.09 13.00
N GLU A 86 -48.71 -27.83 12.78
CA GLU A 86 -48.51 -27.29 11.41
C GLU A 86 -47.14 -27.60 10.77
N PHE A 87 -46.24 -28.30 11.45
CA PHE A 87 -44.86 -28.51 10.98
C PHE A 87 -44.75 -29.25 9.63
N PRO A 88 -43.76 -28.91 8.79
CA PRO A 88 -43.64 -29.44 7.42
C PRO A 88 -43.37 -30.94 7.34
N CYS A 89 -42.52 -31.48 8.22
CA CYS A 89 -42.20 -32.91 8.26
C CYS A 89 -41.51 -33.31 9.57
N VAL A 90 -41.40 -34.63 9.78
CA VAL A 90 -40.59 -35.23 10.84
C VAL A 90 -39.45 -36.03 10.23
N ILE A 91 -38.22 -35.80 10.69
CA ILE A 91 -37.04 -36.59 10.33
C ILE A 91 -36.66 -37.47 11.53
N VAL A 92 -36.62 -38.78 11.30
CA VAL A 92 -36.20 -39.79 12.28
C VAL A 92 -34.76 -40.22 11.99
N GLY A 93 -33.86 -39.99 12.95
CA GLY A 93 -32.45 -40.34 12.81
C GLY A 93 -32.07 -41.70 13.36
N ASP A 94 -30.77 -41.97 13.33
CA ASP A 94 -30.12 -43.08 14.04
C ASP A 94 -30.56 -44.49 13.60
N ASN A 95 -31.05 -44.64 12.36
CA ASN A 95 -31.62 -45.88 11.82
C ASN A 95 -32.70 -46.50 12.72
N ILE A 96 -33.44 -45.67 13.46
CA ILE A 96 -34.48 -46.16 14.36
C ILE A 96 -35.64 -46.70 13.52
N LYS A 97 -36.18 -47.86 13.93
CA LYS A 97 -37.38 -48.42 13.32
C LYS A 97 -38.60 -47.61 13.74
N VAL A 98 -39.36 -47.12 12.77
CA VAL A 98 -40.66 -46.48 12.99
C VAL A 98 -41.74 -47.56 12.93
N GLU A 99 -42.47 -47.75 14.02
CA GLU A 99 -43.57 -48.71 14.13
C GLU A 99 -44.80 -48.32 13.28
N ASN A 100 -45.63 -49.31 12.95
CA ASN A 100 -46.76 -49.14 12.03
C ASN A 100 -47.81 -48.17 12.55
N ASP A 101 -48.06 -48.14 13.86
CA ASP A 101 -49.02 -47.22 14.46
C ASP A 101 -48.63 -45.75 14.23
N PHE A 102 -47.35 -45.43 14.32
CA PHE A 102 -46.83 -44.11 14.01
C PHE A 102 -46.96 -43.81 12.51
N LEU A 103 -46.57 -44.74 11.63
CA LEU A 103 -46.73 -44.56 10.18
C LEU A 103 -48.19 -44.38 9.76
N ASP A 104 -49.11 -45.12 10.38
CA ASP A 104 -50.54 -45.06 10.06
C ASP A 104 -51.16 -43.75 10.51
N ILE A 105 -50.81 -43.27 11.72
CA ILE A 105 -51.25 -41.95 12.21
C ILE A 105 -50.70 -40.84 11.31
N ALA A 106 -49.42 -40.89 10.93
CA ALA A 106 -48.82 -39.89 10.05
C ALA A 106 -49.50 -39.85 8.66
N LYS A 107 -49.91 -41.01 8.11
CA LYS A 107 -50.71 -41.06 6.87
C LYS A 107 -52.08 -40.41 7.06
N ILE A 108 -52.76 -40.68 8.18
CA ILE A 108 -54.08 -40.09 8.49
C ILE A 108 -53.98 -38.57 8.62
N SER A 109 -52.99 -38.08 9.37
CA SER A 109 -52.74 -36.65 9.57
C SER A 109 -52.03 -35.97 8.38
N SER A 110 -51.77 -36.68 7.28
CA SER A 110 -51.07 -36.14 6.11
C SER A 110 -49.72 -35.48 6.46
N LYS A 111 -48.92 -36.16 7.29
CA LYS A 111 -47.59 -35.72 7.71
C LYS A 111 -46.47 -36.58 7.10
N PRO A 112 -45.52 -35.97 6.36
CA PRO A 112 -44.35 -36.67 5.86
C PRO A 112 -43.41 -37.09 7.00
N ILE A 113 -43.03 -38.36 7.01
CA ILE A 113 -41.96 -38.90 7.84
C ILE A 113 -40.81 -39.28 6.91
N LEU A 114 -39.64 -38.72 7.19
CA LEU A 114 -38.40 -39.04 6.52
C LEU A 114 -37.48 -39.75 7.53
N LYS A 115 -36.65 -40.66 7.02
CA LYS A 115 -35.74 -41.47 7.83
C LYS A 115 -34.34 -41.38 7.27
N THR A 116 -33.37 -41.54 8.16
CA THR A 116 -31.95 -41.62 7.80
C THR A 116 -31.21 -42.61 8.66
N GLU A 117 -30.22 -43.27 8.07
CA GLU A 117 -29.33 -44.20 8.78
C GLU A 117 -28.25 -43.48 9.60
N LYS A 118 -28.02 -42.19 9.34
CA LYS A 118 -27.00 -41.37 10.02
C LYS A 118 -27.55 -40.88 11.37
N SER A 119 -26.65 -40.53 12.29
CA SER A 119 -27.05 -39.92 13.56
C SER A 119 -27.66 -38.53 13.35
N LEU A 120 -28.62 -38.15 14.19
CA LEU A 120 -29.22 -36.81 14.11
C LEU A 120 -28.18 -35.69 14.23
N GLU A 121 -27.19 -35.83 15.10
CA GLU A 121 -26.13 -34.80 15.25
C GLU A 121 -25.36 -34.56 13.94
N ALA A 122 -25.09 -35.62 13.19
CA ALA A 122 -24.39 -35.52 11.90
C ALA A 122 -25.26 -34.83 10.83
N ILE A 123 -26.58 -35.04 10.89
CA ILE A 123 -27.52 -34.47 9.91
C ILE A 123 -27.92 -33.05 10.27
N ILE A 124 -28.09 -32.71 11.55
CA ILE A 124 -28.44 -31.35 11.98
C ILE A 124 -27.49 -30.32 11.36
N LYS A 125 -26.18 -30.57 11.41
CA LYS A 125 -25.20 -29.66 10.82
C LYS A 125 -25.35 -29.52 9.30
N LYS A 126 -25.59 -30.62 8.59
CA LYS A 126 -25.77 -30.61 7.13
C LYS A 126 -27.08 -29.94 6.72
N LEU A 127 -28.16 -30.31 7.39
CA LEU A 127 -29.52 -29.80 7.21
C LEU A 127 -29.56 -28.29 7.47
N LYS A 128 -28.99 -27.83 8.58
CA LYS A 128 -28.89 -26.41 8.89
C LYS A 128 -28.09 -25.64 7.84
N ASN A 129 -26.90 -26.13 7.47
CA ASN A 129 -26.09 -25.48 6.43
C ASN A 129 -26.79 -25.42 5.07
N TYR A 130 -27.54 -26.47 4.71
CA TYR A 130 -28.30 -26.51 3.46
C TYR A 130 -29.46 -25.50 3.46
N LEU A 131 -30.30 -25.54 4.50
CA LEU A 131 -31.44 -24.64 4.63
C LEU A 131 -31.01 -23.17 4.75
N GLU A 132 -30.00 -22.87 5.57
CA GLU A 132 -29.47 -21.50 5.70
C GLU A 132 -28.97 -20.96 4.36
N LYS A 133 -28.40 -21.81 3.51
CA LYS A 133 -27.90 -21.44 2.18
C LYS A 133 -29.04 -21.25 1.18
N GLU A 134 -29.98 -22.18 1.10
CA GLU A 134 -31.04 -22.15 0.07
C GLU A 134 -32.14 -21.14 0.42
N LEU A 135 -32.46 -20.96 1.71
CA LEU A 135 -33.42 -19.97 2.19
C LEU A 135 -32.81 -18.58 2.41
N ALA A 136 -31.51 -18.42 2.18
CA ALA A 136 -30.80 -17.15 2.34
C ALA A 136 -31.52 -16.01 1.57
N PRO A 137 -31.76 -14.85 2.22
CA PRO A 137 -32.32 -13.71 1.54
C PRO A 137 -31.36 -13.27 0.43
N GLU A 138 -31.91 -12.99 -0.75
CA GLU A 138 -31.15 -12.53 -1.90
C GLU A 138 -31.73 -11.24 -2.48
N ILE A 139 -30.85 -10.43 -3.02
CA ILE A 139 -31.21 -9.23 -3.78
C ILE A 139 -30.49 -9.25 -5.13
N ILE A 140 -31.15 -8.74 -6.15
CA ILE A 140 -30.55 -8.58 -7.48
C ILE A 140 -30.14 -7.13 -7.65
N LEU A 141 -28.87 -6.90 -7.99
CA LEU A 141 -28.30 -5.57 -8.22
C LEU A 141 -27.85 -5.44 -9.68
N ASN A 142 -28.32 -4.38 -10.36
CA ASN A 142 -28.01 -4.14 -11.78
C ASN A 142 -27.15 -2.89 -12.02
N LYS A 143 -26.71 -2.20 -10.97
CA LYS A 143 -25.96 -0.94 -11.07
C LYS A 143 -24.44 -1.11 -10.86
N PHE A 144 -24.00 -2.31 -10.51
CA PHE A 144 -22.63 -2.59 -10.11
C PHE A 144 -21.97 -3.52 -11.11
N ILE A 145 -20.69 -3.27 -11.36
CA ILE A 145 -19.79 -4.26 -11.95
C ILE A 145 -19.10 -4.96 -10.79
N PHE A 146 -19.15 -6.29 -10.76
CA PHE A 146 -18.54 -7.10 -9.71
C PHE A 146 -17.32 -7.84 -10.25
N LEU A 147 -16.16 -7.61 -9.62
CA LEU A 147 -14.88 -8.24 -9.95
C LEU A 147 -14.19 -8.81 -8.71
N GLU A 148 -13.32 -9.80 -8.91
CA GLU A 148 -12.30 -10.19 -7.94
C GLU A 148 -10.96 -9.54 -8.34
N VAL A 149 -10.44 -8.67 -7.47
CA VAL A 149 -9.15 -7.98 -7.64
C VAL A 149 -8.22 -8.42 -6.50
N PHE A 150 -7.11 -9.08 -6.82
CA PHE A 150 -6.17 -9.67 -5.84
C PHE A 150 -6.83 -10.51 -4.72
N GLY A 151 -7.92 -11.20 -5.04
CA GLY A 151 -8.65 -12.01 -4.07
C GLY A 151 -9.67 -11.24 -3.22
N THR A 152 -9.87 -9.95 -3.48
CA THR A 152 -10.87 -9.10 -2.84
C THR A 152 -12.03 -8.90 -3.82
N GLY A 153 -13.27 -9.19 -3.44
CA GLY A 153 -14.46 -8.93 -4.26
C GLY A 153 -14.88 -7.46 -4.18
N ILE A 154 -14.88 -6.78 -5.33
CA ILE A 154 -15.10 -5.34 -5.44
C ILE A 154 -16.33 -5.05 -6.29
N LEU A 155 -17.26 -4.29 -5.73
CA LEU A 155 -18.40 -3.72 -6.42
C LEU A 155 -18.06 -2.31 -6.92
N ILE A 156 -17.97 -2.13 -8.23
CA ILE A 156 -17.69 -0.83 -8.85
C ILE A 156 -18.99 -0.22 -9.39
N TYR A 157 -19.29 1.03 -9.03
CA TYR A 157 -20.41 1.79 -9.59
C TYR A 157 -20.07 3.29 -9.75
N GLY A 158 -20.93 4.06 -10.40
CA GLY A 158 -20.72 5.49 -10.67
C GLY A 158 -20.58 5.82 -12.15
N GLU A 159 -19.65 6.72 -12.50
CA GLU A 159 -19.48 7.26 -13.85
C GLU A 159 -19.20 6.16 -14.89
N GLU A 160 -20.00 6.13 -15.97
CA GLU A 160 -20.04 5.00 -16.91
C GLU A 160 -18.72 4.77 -17.65
N ALA A 161 -18.09 5.82 -18.20
CA ALA A 161 -16.86 5.66 -18.98
C ALA A 161 -15.70 5.17 -18.08
N ALA A 162 -15.58 5.71 -16.87
CA ALA A 162 -14.60 5.32 -15.88
C ALA A 162 -14.79 3.88 -15.41
N LYS A 163 -16.03 3.44 -15.14
CA LYS A 163 -16.34 2.05 -14.80
C LYS A 163 -15.88 1.09 -15.89
N LEU A 164 -16.25 1.37 -17.14
CA LEU A 164 -15.92 0.52 -18.27
C LEU A 164 -14.40 0.45 -18.49
N GLY A 165 -13.74 1.60 -18.57
CA GLY A 165 -12.29 1.68 -18.77
C GLY A 165 -11.51 1.00 -17.64
N THR A 166 -11.90 1.24 -16.39
CA THR A 166 -11.27 0.60 -15.21
C THR A 166 -11.43 -0.91 -15.25
N THR A 167 -12.62 -1.41 -15.60
CA THR A 167 -12.91 -2.84 -15.69
C THR A 167 -12.05 -3.51 -16.77
N ILE A 168 -12.00 -2.93 -17.97
CA ILE A 168 -11.19 -3.47 -19.08
C ILE A 168 -9.72 -3.54 -18.70
N GLU A 169 -9.18 -2.49 -18.06
CA GLU A 169 -7.78 -2.46 -17.64
C GLU A 169 -7.50 -3.50 -16.53
N LEU A 170 -8.40 -3.67 -15.57
CA LEU A 170 -8.28 -4.72 -14.55
C LEU A 170 -8.29 -6.13 -15.17
N LEU A 171 -9.16 -6.37 -16.15
CA LEU A 171 -9.17 -7.66 -16.87
C LEU A 171 -7.88 -7.88 -17.66
N GLY A 172 -7.36 -6.84 -18.32
CA GLY A 172 -6.06 -6.89 -19.00
C GLY A 172 -4.88 -7.20 -18.07
N LYS A 173 -5.01 -6.91 -16.77
CA LYS A 173 -4.05 -7.26 -15.72
C LYS A 173 -4.26 -8.65 -15.10
N GLY A 174 -5.27 -9.40 -15.56
CA GLY A 174 -5.54 -10.76 -15.11
C GLY A 174 -6.47 -10.89 -13.90
N HIS A 175 -7.19 -9.82 -13.54
CA HIS A 175 -8.26 -9.89 -12.53
C HIS A 175 -9.49 -10.61 -13.09
N ARG A 176 -10.40 -11.04 -12.21
CA ARG A 176 -11.53 -11.88 -12.61
C ARG A 176 -12.85 -11.13 -12.60
N PHE A 177 -13.58 -11.21 -13.70
CA PHE A 177 -14.95 -10.74 -13.84
C PHE A 177 -15.94 -11.73 -13.23
N ILE A 178 -16.94 -11.23 -12.49
CA ILE A 178 -18.11 -12.04 -12.11
C ILE A 178 -19.30 -11.66 -12.98
N THR A 179 -19.77 -10.41 -12.89
CA THR A 179 -20.87 -9.91 -13.71
C THR A 179 -20.96 -8.38 -13.69
N ASP A 180 -21.55 -7.77 -14.72
CA ASP A 180 -21.92 -6.35 -14.78
C ASP A 180 -23.43 -6.13 -14.61
N GLN A 181 -24.22 -7.20 -14.65
CA GLN A 181 -25.67 -7.21 -14.60
C GLN A 181 -26.17 -8.47 -13.89
N LEU A 182 -27.40 -8.42 -13.36
CA LEU A 182 -27.98 -9.54 -12.62
C LEU A 182 -27.03 -10.05 -11.53
N LEU A 183 -26.39 -9.14 -10.80
CA LEU A 183 -25.60 -9.54 -9.64
C LEU A 183 -26.55 -10.03 -8.56
N VAL A 184 -26.51 -11.33 -8.28
CA VAL A 184 -27.29 -11.93 -7.18
C VAL A 184 -26.43 -11.86 -5.94
N VAL A 185 -26.87 -11.10 -4.94
CA VAL A 185 -26.21 -11.02 -3.64
C VAL A 185 -26.96 -11.88 -2.65
N LYS A 186 -26.25 -12.82 -2.00
CA LYS A 186 -26.79 -13.75 -1.00
C LYS A 186 -26.06 -13.59 0.33
N LYS A 187 -26.81 -13.65 1.43
CA LYS A 187 -26.24 -13.70 2.78
C LYS A 187 -25.93 -15.15 3.16
N ILE A 188 -24.69 -15.50 3.47
CA ILE A 188 -24.30 -16.88 3.88
C ILE A 188 -24.14 -16.98 5.39
N SER A 189 -23.77 -15.87 6.03
CA SER A 189 -23.58 -15.81 7.48
C SER A 189 -24.01 -14.44 7.99
N ASN A 190 -23.96 -14.22 9.29
CA ASN A 190 -24.30 -12.93 9.89
C ASN A 190 -23.42 -11.77 9.38
N ASP A 191 -22.17 -12.06 8.99
CA ASP A 191 -21.18 -11.04 8.62
C ASP A 191 -20.64 -11.19 7.19
N THR A 192 -21.12 -12.19 6.43
CA THR A 192 -20.61 -12.49 5.09
C THR A 192 -21.73 -12.51 4.05
N ILE A 193 -21.51 -11.79 2.96
CA ILE A 193 -22.32 -11.83 1.74
C ILE A 193 -21.47 -12.24 0.54
N ILE A 194 -22.06 -13.01 -0.37
CA ILE A 194 -21.46 -13.37 -1.67
C ILE A 194 -22.25 -12.70 -2.78
N GLY A 195 -21.53 -12.24 -3.80
CA GLY A 195 -22.07 -11.90 -5.11
C GLY A 195 -21.85 -13.03 -6.10
N GLU A 196 -22.88 -13.36 -6.89
CA GLU A 196 -22.84 -14.39 -7.91
C GLU A 196 -23.30 -13.82 -9.26
N ASN A 197 -22.79 -14.40 -10.34
CA ASN A 197 -23.30 -14.11 -11.68
C ASN A 197 -24.68 -14.76 -11.85
N GLY A 198 -25.74 -13.95 -11.86
CA GLY A 198 -27.12 -14.42 -12.01
C GLY A 198 -27.44 -15.05 -13.36
N PHE A 199 -26.64 -14.82 -14.40
CA PHE A 199 -26.82 -15.52 -15.69
C PHE A 199 -26.50 -17.02 -15.59
N LEU A 200 -25.89 -17.47 -14.49
CA LEU A 200 -25.57 -18.88 -14.26
C LEU A 200 -26.76 -19.72 -13.76
N SER A 201 -27.83 -19.11 -13.24
CA SER A 201 -28.98 -19.86 -12.72
C SER A 201 -29.90 -20.41 -13.82
N GLU A 202 -29.75 -19.94 -15.07
CA GLU A 202 -30.60 -20.31 -16.21
C GLU A 202 -29.84 -21.05 -17.33
N ALA A 203 -28.54 -21.32 -17.16
CA ALA A 203 -27.70 -21.87 -18.22
C ALA A 203 -27.30 -23.33 -17.95
N ASP A 204 -27.45 -24.20 -18.95
CA ASP A 204 -26.75 -25.50 -18.98
C ASP A 204 -25.24 -25.27 -18.82
N GLU A 205 -24.53 -26.21 -18.18
CA GLU A 205 -23.07 -26.09 -17.91
C GLU A 205 -22.23 -25.79 -19.17
N SER A 206 -22.77 -26.07 -20.36
CA SER A 206 -22.16 -25.81 -21.67
C SER A 206 -22.32 -24.38 -22.20
N ASN A 207 -23.15 -23.52 -21.58
CA ASN A 207 -23.56 -22.22 -22.13
C ASN A 207 -23.39 -21.06 -21.12
N ILE A 208 -22.36 -21.16 -20.28
CA ILE A 208 -22.02 -20.14 -19.27
C ILE A 208 -21.67 -18.81 -19.96
N LYS A 209 -22.42 -17.76 -19.63
CA LYS A 209 -22.30 -16.44 -20.24
C LYS A 209 -21.70 -15.42 -19.28
N TYR A 210 -20.50 -14.94 -19.60
CA TYR A 210 -19.86 -13.80 -18.94
C TYR A 210 -19.91 -12.58 -19.85
N PHE A 211 -21.10 -12.08 -20.11
CA PHE A 211 -21.26 -10.89 -20.94
C PHE A 211 -20.89 -9.63 -20.15
N PHE A 212 -20.22 -8.72 -20.84
CA PHE A 212 -19.88 -7.40 -20.35
C PHE A 212 -20.38 -6.36 -21.34
N ARG A 213 -21.28 -5.50 -20.89
CA ARG A 213 -21.92 -4.48 -21.72
C ARG A 213 -21.00 -3.26 -21.87
N LEU A 214 -20.49 -3.06 -23.08
CA LEU A 214 -19.70 -1.87 -23.44
C LEU A 214 -20.60 -0.66 -23.75
N THR A 215 -21.74 -0.89 -24.40
CA THR A 215 -22.76 0.13 -24.70
C THR A 215 -24.14 -0.49 -24.68
N LYS A 216 -25.22 0.30 -24.78
CA LYS A 216 -26.59 -0.23 -24.81
C LYS A 216 -26.82 -1.36 -25.83
N ASN A 217 -26.09 -1.35 -26.95
CA ASN A 217 -26.27 -2.29 -28.05
C ASN A 217 -25.02 -3.15 -28.32
N ASN A 218 -24.02 -3.11 -27.43
CA ASN A 218 -22.79 -3.86 -27.62
C ASN A 218 -22.37 -4.54 -26.32
N GLU A 219 -22.33 -5.86 -26.35
CA GLU A 219 -21.85 -6.72 -25.28
C GLU A 219 -20.77 -7.65 -25.82
N ILE A 220 -19.77 -7.91 -24.99
CA ILE A 220 -18.69 -8.85 -25.31
C ILE A 220 -18.72 -9.99 -24.30
N ASN A 221 -18.41 -11.20 -24.74
CA ASN A 221 -18.17 -12.30 -23.81
C ASN A 221 -16.73 -12.22 -23.30
N ILE A 222 -16.54 -12.07 -21.99
CA ILE A 222 -15.21 -11.92 -21.39
C ILE A 222 -14.31 -13.13 -21.69
N ILE A 223 -14.87 -14.34 -21.79
CA ILE A 223 -14.10 -15.55 -22.10
C ILE A 223 -13.41 -15.44 -23.47
N ASP A 224 -14.10 -14.90 -24.47
CA ASP A 224 -13.60 -14.86 -25.85
C ASP A 224 -12.40 -13.91 -26.00
N TYR A 225 -12.33 -12.86 -25.18
CA TYR A 225 -11.30 -11.82 -25.27
C TYR A 225 -10.17 -11.97 -24.24
N PHE A 226 -10.50 -12.42 -23.02
CA PHE A 226 -9.55 -12.49 -21.89
C PHE A 226 -9.30 -13.91 -21.38
N GLY A 227 -10.02 -14.90 -21.92
CA GLY A 227 -9.92 -16.31 -21.55
C GLY A 227 -10.70 -16.66 -20.28
N ILE A 228 -10.88 -17.98 -20.07
CA ILE A 228 -11.66 -18.51 -18.94
C ILE A 228 -11.10 -18.08 -17.57
N GLY A 229 -9.78 -17.91 -17.46
CA GLY A 229 -9.10 -17.51 -16.22
C GLY A 229 -9.45 -16.09 -15.74
N ALA A 230 -9.98 -15.25 -16.63
CA ALA A 230 -10.46 -13.90 -16.33
C ALA A 230 -11.91 -13.87 -15.81
N THR A 231 -12.51 -15.02 -15.51
CA THR A 231 -13.88 -15.12 -15.02
C THR A 231 -13.97 -15.88 -13.70
N ARG A 232 -15.02 -15.63 -12.93
CA ARG A 232 -15.33 -16.33 -11.68
C ARG A 232 -16.84 -16.37 -11.45
N LYS A 233 -17.37 -17.51 -10.98
CA LYS A 233 -18.82 -17.70 -10.76
C LYS A 233 -19.35 -16.85 -9.60
N SER A 234 -18.64 -16.84 -8.48
CA SER A 234 -19.05 -16.14 -7.26
C SER A 234 -17.86 -15.71 -6.41
N LYS A 235 -18.06 -14.68 -5.57
CA LYS A 235 -17.05 -14.15 -4.66
C LYS A 235 -17.69 -13.40 -3.48
N GLU A 236 -17.05 -13.43 -2.31
CA GLU A 236 -17.42 -12.57 -1.18
C GLU A 236 -17.34 -11.08 -1.58
N ILE A 237 -18.31 -10.28 -1.16
CA ILE A 237 -18.29 -8.83 -1.41
C ILE A 237 -17.55 -8.16 -0.25
N ASP A 238 -16.34 -7.69 -0.55
CA ASP A 238 -15.42 -7.13 0.45
C ASP A 238 -15.41 -5.59 0.46
N LEU A 239 -15.63 -4.96 -0.70
CA LEU A 239 -15.46 -3.52 -0.88
C LEU A 239 -16.38 -2.96 -1.95
N ILE A 240 -16.95 -1.78 -1.69
CA ILE A 240 -17.71 -1.00 -2.67
C ILE A 240 -16.87 0.21 -3.11
N VAL A 241 -16.66 0.35 -4.42
CA VAL A 241 -15.98 1.49 -5.02
C VAL A 241 -16.95 2.32 -5.84
N LYS A 242 -17.10 3.59 -5.46
CA LYS A 242 -17.83 4.60 -6.23
C LYS A 242 -16.84 5.43 -7.05
N LEU A 243 -16.93 5.37 -8.37
CA LEU A 243 -16.21 6.26 -9.28
C LEU A 243 -17.07 7.49 -9.56
N GLU A 244 -16.60 8.68 -9.20
CA GLU A 244 -17.35 9.91 -9.43
C GLU A 244 -16.52 10.98 -10.13
N ASN A 245 -17.15 11.77 -11.00
CA ASN A 245 -16.49 12.91 -11.62
C ASN A 245 -15.98 13.86 -10.54
N TRP A 246 -14.72 14.28 -10.69
CA TRP A 246 -14.16 15.26 -9.77
C TRP A 246 -14.99 16.54 -9.77
N GLN A 247 -15.24 17.05 -8.57
CA GLN A 247 -15.94 18.32 -8.34
C GLN A 247 -15.04 19.22 -7.51
N GLU A 248 -14.85 20.46 -7.96
CA GLU A 248 -14.10 21.46 -7.21
C GLU A 248 -14.84 21.82 -5.92
N GLY A 249 -14.09 21.98 -4.82
CA GLY A 249 -14.65 22.27 -3.50
C GLY A 249 -15.24 21.07 -2.74
N LYS A 250 -15.50 19.93 -3.40
CA LYS A 250 -15.96 18.71 -2.71
C LYS A 250 -14.83 18.11 -1.87
N TYR A 251 -15.14 17.78 -0.62
CA TYR A 251 -14.22 17.07 0.26
C TYR A 251 -14.16 15.59 -0.14
N TYR A 252 -12.95 15.12 -0.42
CA TYR A 252 -12.63 13.70 -0.55
C TYR A 252 -11.71 13.36 0.60
N ASP A 253 -11.95 12.25 1.30
CA ASP A 253 -11.10 11.87 2.44
C ASP A 253 -9.64 11.71 1.98
N ARG A 254 -8.78 12.50 2.61
CA ARG A 254 -7.33 12.55 2.37
C ARG A 254 -6.55 11.75 3.40
N LEU A 255 -7.12 11.57 4.59
CA LEU A 255 -6.45 10.85 5.67
C LEU A 255 -6.84 9.38 5.65
N GLY A 256 -8.05 9.05 5.20
CA GLY A 256 -8.58 7.68 5.23
C GLY A 256 -9.04 7.27 6.63
N LEU A 257 -9.50 8.25 7.42
CA LEU A 257 -9.96 8.06 8.80
C LEU A 257 -11.47 7.88 8.89
N GLY A 258 -12.22 8.36 7.89
CA GLY A 258 -13.65 8.12 7.80
C GLY A 258 -13.91 6.83 7.02
N GLU A 259 -14.31 5.76 7.71
CA GLU A 259 -14.79 4.56 7.03
C GLU A 259 -16.24 4.78 6.61
N GLU A 260 -16.44 5.18 5.36
CA GLU A 260 -17.76 5.10 4.73
C GLU A 260 -18.13 3.62 4.60
N THR A 261 -19.36 3.28 4.97
CA THR A 261 -19.91 1.94 4.80
C THR A 261 -21.27 2.03 4.13
N GLN A 262 -21.66 0.96 3.46
CA GLN A 262 -22.98 0.80 2.87
C GLN A 262 -23.55 -0.56 3.27
N TYR A 263 -24.84 -0.59 3.60
CA TYR A 263 -25.52 -1.82 3.96
C TYR A 263 -25.96 -2.60 2.72
N LEU A 264 -25.64 -3.90 2.69
CA LEU A 264 -26.15 -4.88 1.74
C LEU A 264 -26.70 -6.06 2.55
N LEU A 265 -28.00 -6.37 2.40
CA LEU A 265 -28.68 -7.42 3.20
C LEU A 265 -28.45 -7.29 4.72
N GLY A 266 -28.40 -6.05 5.22
CA GLY A 266 -28.16 -5.76 6.65
C GLY A 266 -26.68 -5.83 7.08
N ILE A 267 -25.76 -6.24 6.20
CA ILE A 267 -24.32 -6.30 6.47
C ILE A 267 -23.64 -5.01 6.03
N LYS A 268 -22.78 -4.45 6.87
CA LYS A 268 -21.98 -3.25 6.55
C LYS A 268 -20.80 -3.63 5.67
N VAL A 269 -20.75 -3.08 4.46
CA VAL A 269 -19.62 -3.24 3.55
C VAL A 269 -18.85 -1.92 3.46
N PRO A 270 -17.51 -1.92 3.58
CA PRO A 270 -16.67 -0.74 3.35
C PRO A 270 -16.93 -0.12 1.98
N LYS A 271 -16.93 1.20 1.93
CA LYS A 271 -17.17 1.98 0.72
C LYS A 271 -16.08 3.03 0.54
N LEU A 272 -15.57 3.14 -0.69
CA LEU A 272 -14.61 4.15 -1.09
C LEU A 272 -15.14 4.96 -2.27
N THR A 273 -14.94 6.28 -2.20
CA THR A 273 -15.32 7.19 -3.28
C THR A 273 -14.06 7.73 -3.94
N ILE A 274 -13.80 7.28 -5.17
CA ILE A 274 -12.61 7.64 -5.94
C ILE A 274 -12.98 8.68 -7.00
N PRO A 275 -12.35 9.87 -6.97
CA PRO A 275 -12.59 10.86 -8.01
C PRO A 275 -11.90 10.50 -9.33
N VAL A 276 -12.66 10.60 -10.40
CA VAL A 276 -12.23 10.46 -11.80
C VAL A 276 -11.66 11.80 -12.27
N ARG A 277 -10.40 11.78 -12.74
CA ARG A 277 -9.67 12.92 -13.30
C ARG A 277 -8.74 12.46 -14.43
N GLN A 278 -8.37 13.38 -15.33
CA GLN A 278 -7.35 13.12 -16.34
C GLN A 278 -6.00 12.81 -15.69
N GLY A 279 -5.24 11.89 -16.28
CA GLY A 279 -3.94 11.44 -15.77
C GLY A 279 -3.99 10.47 -14.59
N ARG A 280 -5.17 10.14 -14.05
CA ARG A 280 -5.32 9.10 -13.02
C ARG A 280 -5.55 7.73 -13.64
N ASN A 281 -4.68 6.79 -13.32
CA ASN A 281 -4.94 5.38 -13.59
C ASN A 281 -5.85 4.81 -12.49
N LEU A 282 -7.14 4.70 -12.77
CA LEU A 282 -8.14 4.22 -11.80
C LEU A 282 -7.97 2.75 -11.44
N SER A 283 -7.51 1.91 -12.38
CA SER A 283 -7.32 0.48 -12.11
C SER A 283 -6.26 0.26 -11.01
N ILE A 284 -5.15 1.02 -11.05
CA ILE A 284 -4.10 0.98 -10.02
C ILE A 284 -4.63 1.42 -8.66
N ILE A 285 -5.50 2.44 -8.63
CA ILE A 285 -6.12 2.92 -7.39
C ILE A 285 -7.07 1.84 -6.83
N VAL A 286 -7.87 1.18 -7.67
CA VAL A 286 -8.75 0.07 -7.27
C VAL A 286 -7.95 -1.14 -6.78
N GLU A 287 -6.86 -1.49 -7.44
CA GLU A 287 -5.91 -2.52 -7.01
C GLU A 287 -5.30 -2.20 -5.63
N THR A 288 -4.86 -0.96 -5.46
CA THR A 288 -4.32 -0.49 -4.18
C THR A 288 -5.39 -0.51 -3.09
N ALA A 289 -6.64 -0.16 -3.40
CA ALA A 289 -7.78 -0.27 -2.51
C ALA A 289 -8.01 -1.72 -2.08
N ALA A 290 -7.95 -2.66 -3.01
CA ALA A 290 -8.13 -4.09 -2.78
C ALA A 290 -7.11 -4.65 -1.77
N ILE A 291 -5.83 -4.29 -1.97
CA ILE A 291 -4.74 -4.72 -1.08
C ILE A 291 -4.88 -4.05 0.28
N ASN A 292 -5.19 -2.74 0.31
CA ASN A 292 -5.37 -1.99 1.55
C ASN A 292 -6.53 -2.55 2.40
N GLU A 293 -7.65 -2.88 1.77
CA GLU A 293 -8.79 -3.48 2.47
C GLU A 293 -8.42 -4.84 3.07
N ARG A 294 -7.69 -5.66 2.32
CA ARG A 294 -7.19 -6.94 2.83
C ARG A 294 -6.23 -6.75 4.02
N LEU A 295 -5.40 -5.70 4.02
CA LEU A 295 -4.54 -5.37 5.15
C LEU A 295 -5.33 -4.92 6.38
N LYS A 296 -6.38 -4.10 6.19
CA LYS A 296 -7.29 -3.70 7.28
C LYS A 296 -7.94 -4.91 7.93
N LYS A 297 -8.40 -5.90 7.14
CA LYS A 297 -8.92 -7.18 7.67
C LYS A 297 -7.90 -7.94 8.54
N THR A 298 -6.60 -7.70 8.35
CA THR A 298 -5.52 -8.25 9.21
C THR A 298 -5.14 -7.35 10.40
N GLY A 299 -5.85 -6.25 10.63
CA GLY A 299 -5.61 -5.29 11.72
C GLY A 299 -4.57 -4.21 11.42
N LYS A 300 -4.12 -4.06 10.17
CA LYS A 300 -3.12 -3.05 9.77
C LYS A 300 -3.81 -1.84 9.15
N HIS A 301 -3.86 -0.73 9.88
CA HIS A 301 -4.46 0.53 9.44
C HIS A 301 -3.39 1.60 9.18
N SER A 302 -3.08 1.88 7.91
CA SER A 302 -2.03 2.84 7.52
C SER A 302 -2.26 4.25 8.06
N ALA A 303 -3.49 4.76 8.03
CA ALA A 303 -3.84 6.09 8.52
C ALA A 303 -3.58 6.23 10.03
N ILE A 304 -3.98 5.24 10.83
CA ILE A 304 -3.78 5.24 12.28
C ILE A 304 -2.27 5.23 12.60
N TYR A 305 -1.52 4.33 11.95
CA TYR A 305 -0.07 4.25 12.15
C TYR A 305 0.64 5.56 11.76
N PHE A 306 0.24 6.18 10.65
CA PHE A 306 0.76 7.49 10.25
C PHE A 306 0.48 8.57 11.31
N MET A 307 -0.72 8.61 11.88
CA MET A 307 -1.06 9.57 12.93
C MET A 307 -0.23 9.35 14.19
N GLU A 308 -0.03 8.09 14.60
CA GLU A 308 0.82 7.76 15.75
C GLU A 308 2.26 8.23 15.55
N GLU A 309 2.87 7.94 14.39
CA GLU A 309 4.22 8.37 14.07
C GLU A 309 4.35 9.90 13.96
N THR A 310 3.36 10.56 13.36
CA THR A 310 3.30 12.03 13.29
C THR A 310 3.24 12.65 14.68
N ASN A 311 2.40 12.09 15.57
CA ASN A 311 2.26 12.57 16.94
C ASN A 311 3.54 12.39 17.75
N LYS A 312 4.26 11.27 17.57
CA LYS A 312 5.59 11.07 18.19
C LYS A 312 6.57 12.15 17.75
N LEU A 313 6.67 12.41 16.44
CA LEU A 313 7.55 13.45 15.89
C LEU A 313 7.21 14.86 16.41
N ILE A 314 5.93 15.19 16.53
CA ILE A 314 5.50 16.49 17.08
C ILE A 314 5.92 16.62 18.55
N LYS A 315 5.72 15.57 19.36
CA LYS A 315 6.13 15.57 20.77
C LYS A 315 7.65 15.75 20.91
N ASP A 316 8.43 15.05 20.11
CA ASP A 316 9.89 15.16 20.14
C ASP A 316 10.38 16.55 19.71
N ASN A 317 9.76 17.15 18.69
CA ASN A 317 10.08 18.51 18.26
C ASN A 317 9.67 19.57 19.30
N SER A 318 8.55 19.37 20.00
CA SER A 318 8.11 20.28 21.07
C SER A 318 9.04 20.25 22.28
N ARG A 319 9.60 19.07 22.64
CA ARG A 319 10.64 18.95 23.66
C ARG A 319 11.89 19.74 23.28
N ARG A 320 12.37 19.59 22.04
CA ARG A 320 13.54 20.33 21.52
C ARG A 320 13.34 21.85 21.50
N LYS A 321 12.11 22.33 21.28
CA LYS A 321 11.79 23.78 21.31
C LYS A 321 11.77 24.34 22.74
N ASN A 322 11.32 23.57 23.73
CA ASN A 322 11.26 24.02 25.12
C ASN A 322 12.65 24.10 25.79
N ASP A 323 13.67 23.42 25.24
CA ASP A 323 15.06 23.50 25.70
C ASP A 323 15.81 24.77 25.21
N GLY A 324 15.12 25.75 24.62
CA GLY A 324 15.67 27.07 24.32
C GLY A 324 16.65 27.15 23.14
N ASP A 325 16.76 26.13 22.31
CA ASP A 325 17.55 26.15 21.07
C ASP A 325 16.77 26.88 19.94
N ASP A 326 16.65 28.20 20.09
CA ASP A 326 16.10 29.07 19.06
C ASP A 326 17.22 29.60 18.13
N LYS A 327 17.00 29.49 16.82
CA LYS A 327 17.90 29.76 15.67
C LYS A 327 18.91 28.67 15.30
N MET A 328 18.50 27.84 14.33
CA MET A 328 19.13 27.51 13.03
C MET A 328 20.66 27.66 12.82
N LEU A 329 21.48 27.47 13.85
CA LEU A 329 22.88 27.10 13.70
C LEU A 329 22.93 25.59 13.89
N ASN A 330 23.06 24.83 12.80
CA ASN A 330 23.42 23.42 12.86
C ASN A 330 24.73 23.36 13.66
N PHE A 331 24.72 22.90 14.90
CA PHE A 331 25.93 22.69 15.68
C PHE A 331 26.03 21.22 16.05
N MET A 332 27.25 20.70 16.12
CA MET A 332 27.54 19.34 16.54
C MET A 332 28.16 19.39 17.94
N THR A 333 27.76 18.51 18.86
CA THR A 333 28.44 18.42 20.17
C THR A 333 29.74 17.62 20.04
N VAL A 334 30.72 17.94 20.88
CA VAL A 334 31.98 17.18 20.90
C VAL A 334 31.73 15.72 21.33
N LYS A 335 30.71 15.46 22.16
CA LYS A 335 30.23 14.10 22.46
C LYS A 335 29.84 13.33 21.20
N TYR A 336 29.03 13.91 20.34
CA TYR A 336 28.61 13.25 19.09
C TYR A 336 29.80 12.93 18.18
N LEU A 337 30.77 13.85 18.06
CA LEU A 337 32.02 13.63 17.34
C LEU A 337 32.80 12.44 17.93
N LYS A 338 33.01 12.42 19.25
CA LYS A 338 33.71 11.35 19.98
C LYS A 338 33.07 10.00 19.70
N ASP A 339 31.76 9.89 19.89
CA ASP A 339 31.03 8.63 19.80
C ASP A 339 30.99 8.08 18.37
N LYS A 340 30.86 8.95 17.36
CA LYS A 340 30.82 8.53 15.94
C LYS A 340 32.18 8.11 15.39
N ILE A 341 33.26 8.76 15.82
CA ILE A 341 34.62 8.46 15.34
C ILE A 341 35.30 7.38 16.19
N GLY A 342 34.86 7.19 17.43
CA GLY A 342 35.46 6.28 18.40
C GLY A 342 36.70 6.87 19.07
N LEU A 343 36.63 8.13 19.50
CA LEU A 343 37.75 8.83 20.13
C LEU A 343 37.81 8.54 21.64
N LYS A 344 39.01 8.31 22.17
CA LYS A 344 39.25 8.17 23.62
C LYS A 344 39.35 9.56 24.24
N VAL A 345 38.67 9.79 25.35
CA VAL A 345 38.76 11.07 26.07
C VAL A 345 39.91 10.98 27.08
N LEU A 346 40.79 11.98 27.06
CA LEU A 346 41.87 12.13 28.03
C LEU A 346 41.62 13.28 29.01
N ASN A 347 40.89 14.31 28.58
CA ASN A 347 40.48 15.42 29.45
C ASN A 347 39.14 16.03 29.01
N GLY A 348 38.38 16.57 29.97
CA GLY A 348 37.17 17.35 29.70
C GLY A 348 35.89 16.54 29.47
N GLU A 349 35.74 15.36 30.07
CA GLU A 349 34.54 14.50 29.89
C GLU A 349 33.24 15.25 30.21
N SER A 350 33.22 16.06 31.27
CA SER A 350 32.05 16.87 31.68
C SER A 350 31.69 17.98 30.69
N LEU A 351 32.60 18.35 29.78
CA LEU A 351 32.38 19.41 28.78
C LEU A 351 31.86 18.87 27.45
N LEU A 352 31.88 17.56 27.23
CA LEU A 352 31.59 16.95 25.92
C LEU A 352 30.17 17.23 25.43
N GLU A 353 29.19 17.26 26.35
CA GLU A 353 27.78 17.49 26.04
C GLU A 353 27.51 18.96 25.67
N ASN A 354 28.17 19.88 26.36
CA ASN A 354 27.89 21.31 26.27
C ASN A 354 28.76 22.04 25.23
N LYS A 355 29.95 21.51 24.89
CA LYS A 355 30.84 22.16 23.93
C LYS A 355 30.36 21.89 22.50
N LYS A 356 30.07 22.98 21.79
CA LYS A 356 29.48 22.99 20.45
C LYS A 356 30.55 23.25 19.37
N ILE A 357 30.41 22.57 18.24
CA ILE A 357 31.21 22.72 17.02
C ILE A 357 30.30 23.38 15.98
N TYR A 358 30.79 24.45 15.35
CA TYR A 358 30.04 25.24 14.36
C TYR A 358 30.72 25.31 12.99
N LYS A 359 31.98 24.86 12.91
CA LYS A 359 32.81 24.94 11.70
C LYS A 359 33.11 23.53 11.20
N LYS A 360 33.03 23.36 9.87
CA LYS A 360 33.23 22.06 9.20
C LYS A 360 34.70 21.72 8.92
N TYR A 361 35.60 22.69 9.03
CA TYR A 361 37.02 22.50 8.74
C TYR A 361 37.84 22.28 10.00
N LEU A 362 38.87 21.44 9.87
CA LEU A 362 39.87 21.21 10.91
C LEU A 362 40.98 22.26 10.84
N HIS A 363 41.70 22.42 11.95
CA HIS A 363 42.91 23.22 12.02
C HIS A 363 44.10 22.36 12.47
N ARG A 364 45.26 22.56 11.84
CA ARG A 364 46.51 21.90 12.22
C ARG A 364 47.47 22.94 12.81
N PRO A 365 47.72 22.93 14.12
CA PRO A 365 48.42 24.02 14.80
C PRO A 365 49.96 23.94 14.70
N ALA A 366 50.51 23.60 13.54
CA ALA A 366 51.94 23.35 13.39
C ALA A 366 52.81 24.63 13.49
N LEU A 367 52.31 25.77 12.99
CA LEU A 367 53.05 27.04 12.96
C LEU A 367 52.98 27.76 14.31
N GLU A 368 51.90 27.55 15.05
CA GLU A 368 51.64 28.11 16.37
C GLU A 368 52.68 27.63 17.37
N PHE A 369 53.14 26.38 17.24
CA PHE A 369 54.26 25.87 18.04
C PHE A 369 55.61 26.47 17.68
N THR A 370 55.72 27.26 16.61
CA THR A 370 56.93 28.03 16.28
C THR A 370 56.85 29.49 16.74
N GLY A 371 55.72 29.91 17.32
CA GLY A 371 55.48 31.29 17.76
C GLY A 371 54.66 32.14 16.77
N PHE A 372 54.25 31.58 15.63
CA PHE A 372 53.46 32.28 14.60
C PHE A 372 51.97 31.98 14.77
N PHE A 373 51.21 32.93 15.33
CA PHE A 373 49.81 32.73 15.73
C PHE A 373 48.78 33.32 14.76
N ASP A 374 49.21 34.10 13.77
CA ASP A 374 48.33 34.81 12.83
C ASP A 374 47.39 33.82 12.11
N VAL A 375 47.88 32.64 11.75
CA VAL A 375 47.07 31.59 11.09
C VAL A 375 45.93 31.10 11.99
N LEU A 376 46.20 30.88 13.28
CA LEU A 376 45.19 30.51 14.26
C LEU A 376 44.17 31.63 14.44
N GLU A 377 44.64 32.87 14.45
CA GLU A 377 43.81 34.06 14.63
C GLU A 377 42.84 34.30 13.48
N GLU A 378 43.30 34.06 12.26
CA GLU A 378 42.53 34.24 11.03
C GLU A 378 41.61 33.05 10.75
N THR A 379 42.11 31.82 10.92
CA THR A 379 41.43 30.63 10.41
C THR A 379 41.17 29.56 11.46
N GLY A 380 42.00 29.43 12.49
CA GLY A 380 41.95 28.30 13.42
C GLY A 380 40.98 28.43 14.60
N LYS A 381 40.53 29.64 14.95
CA LYS A 381 39.52 29.88 15.99
C LYS A 381 38.23 29.09 15.71
N ASN A 382 37.64 28.53 16.77
CA ASN A 382 36.39 27.76 16.72
C ASN A 382 36.42 26.50 15.82
N ARG A 383 37.59 26.03 15.38
CA ARG A 383 37.77 24.78 14.63
C ARG A 383 38.34 23.69 15.53
N ILE A 384 38.01 22.45 15.22
CA ILE A 384 38.64 21.30 15.91
C ILE A 384 40.12 21.30 15.55
N GLN A 385 40.96 21.17 16.58
CA GLN A 385 42.40 21.14 16.42
C GLN A 385 42.85 19.69 16.27
N ILE A 386 43.62 19.36 15.22
CA ILE A 386 44.13 18.00 15.01
C ILE A 386 45.66 17.99 14.97
N LEU A 387 46.26 17.15 15.81
CA LEU A 387 47.71 16.98 15.94
C LEU A 387 48.11 15.53 15.73
N SER A 388 49.39 15.33 15.41
CA SER A 388 50.03 14.02 15.40
C SER A 388 51.17 13.94 16.42
N GLY A 389 51.79 12.77 16.52
CA GLY A 389 53.02 12.61 17.28
C GLY A 389 54.20 13.46 16.79
N ALA A 390 54.17 13.96 15.55
CA ALA A 390 55.23 14.82 15.03
C ALA A 390 55.24 16.20 15.73
N GLU A 391 54.08 16.82 15.86
CA GLU A 391 53.92 18.09 16.57
C GLU A 391 54.31 17.94 18.05
N LEU A 392 53.90 16.84 18.70
CA LEU A 392 54.31 16.54 20.08
C LEU A 392 55.83 16.40 20.23
N LYS A 393 56.48 15.65 19.33
CA LYS A 393 57.95 15.48 19.34
C LYS A 393 58.69 16.79 19.07
N TYR A 394 58.12 17.67 18.25
CA TYR A 394 58.70 18.98 17.99
C TYR A 394 58.67 19.83 19.27
N VAL A 395 57.51 19.90 19.92
CA VAL A 395 57.30 20.62 21.19
C VAL A 395 58.19 20.04 22.31
N ASP A 396 58.38 18.72 22.36
CA ASP A 396 59.27 18.02 23.30
C ASP A 396 60.73 18.45 23.20
N ARG A 397 61.20 18.89 22.02
CA ARG A 397 62.57 19.34 21.79
C ARG A 397 62.78 20.82 22.11
N MET A 398 61.72 21.57 22.37
CA MET A 398 61.80 22.99 22.69
C MET A 398 62.28 23.22 24.12
N ALA A 399 63.03 24.30 24.31
CA ALA A 399 63.36 24.80 25.65
C ALA A 399 62.08 25.06 26.46
N GLN A 400 62.10 24.74 27.75
CA GLN A 400 60.93 24.77 28.63
C GLN A 400 60.22 26.13 28.61
N GLU A 401 60.98 27.23 28.67
CA GLU A 401 60.45 28.60 28.67
C GLU A 401 59.61 28.88 27.41
N LYS A 402 60.16 28.60 26.22
CA LYS A 402 59.44 28.79 24.95
C LYS A 402 58.26 27.85 24.80
N ARG A 403 58.38 26.62 25.28
CA ARG A 403 57.30 25.64 25.30
C ARG A 403 56.11 26.15 26.10
N GLU A 404 56.36 26.63 27.32
CA GLU A 404 55.34 27.18 28.21
C GLU A 404 54.69 28.42 27.58
N GLU A 405 55.49 29.33 27.00
CA GLU A 405 55.02 30.53 26.32
C GLU A 405 54.07 30.21 25.15
N TYR A 406 54.53 29.43 24.17
CA TYR A 406 53.76 29.15 22.96
C TYR A 406 52.54 28.28 23.23
N PHE A 407 52.67 27.28 24.12
CA PHE A 407 51.56 26.40 24.43
C PHE A 407 50.47 27.11 25.25
N SER A 408 50.85 27.94 26.21
CA SER A 408 49.91 28.78 26.97
C SER A 408 49.17 29.75 26.07
N LYS A 409 49.87 30.39 25.12
CA LYS A 409 49.24 31.26 24.13
C LYS A 409 48.30 30.47 23.22
N TYR A 410 48.71 29.33 22.68
CA TYR A 410 47.84 28.46 21.85
C TYR A 410 46.56 28.03 22.60
N LEU A 411 46.69 27.56 23.84
CA LEU A 411 45.55 27.12 24.65
C LEU A 411 44.62 28.28 25.09
N SER A 412 45.08 29.53 25.05
CA SER A 412 44.26 30.70 25.34
C SER A 412 43.15 30.93 24.31
N TYR A 413 43.34 30.49 23.07
CA TYR A 413 42.35 30.64 22.00
C TYR A 413 41.14 29.72 22.20
N ASP A 414 39.97 30.14 21.73
CA ASP A 414 38.78 29.31 21.77
C ASP A 414 38.72 28.35 20.58
N PHE A 415 38.64 27.06 20.90
CA PHE A 415 38.38 25.98 19.97
C PHE A 415 37.62 24.86 20.70
N PRO A 416 36.77 24.09 19.98
CA PRO A 416 35.91 23.08 20.59
C PRO A 416 36.67 21.95 21.28
N CYS A 417 37.69 21.38 20.64
CA CYS A 417 38.48 20.31 21.21
C CYS A 417 39.81 20.14 20.47
N ILE A 418 40.71 19.38 21.10
CA ILE A 418 41.98 18.93 20.53
C ILE A 418 41.90 17.42 20.32
N VAL A 419 42.20 16.95 19.11
CA VAL A 419 42.27 15.54 18.74
C VAL A 419 43.72 15.19 18.41
N ILE A 420 44.31 14.26 19.15
CA ILE A 420 45.66 13.77 18.87
C ILE A 420 45.57 12.40 18.21
N SER A 421 46.19 12.29 17.04
CA SER A 421 46.16 11.11 16.18
C SER A 421 47.51 10.41 16.12
N GLY A 422 47.49 9.08 15.97
CA GLY A 422 48.68 8.27 15.70
C GLY A 422 49.60 8.05 16.89
N VAL A 423 49.11 8.27 18.12
CA VAL A 423 49.87 8.04 19.36
C VAL A 423 49.03 7.32 20.41
N LYS A 424 49.69 6.56 21.28
CA LYS A 424 49.05 5.84 22.40
C LYS A 424 48.90 6.69 23.66
N THR A 425 49.82 7.61 23.86
CA THR A 425 49.91 8.47 25.04
C THR A 425 50.38 9.86 24.63
N VAL A 426 50.13 10.83 25.51
CA VAL A 426 50.54 12.22 25.36
C VAL A 426 51.52 12.56 26.50
N PRO A 427 52.52 13.44 26.28
CA PRO A 427 53.43 13.86 27.34
C PRO A 427 52.69 14.50 28.53
N GLU A 428 53.22 14.31 29.74
CA GLU A 428 52.57 14.76 30.98
C GLU A 428 52.39 16.27 31.04
N TYR A 429 53.43 17.05 30.69
CA TYR A 429 53.35 18.52 30.62
C TYR A 429 52.24 19.01 29.68
N PHE A 430 51.96 18.27 28.60
CA PHE A 430 50.94 18.62 27.61
C PHE A 430 49.54 18.38 28.20
N SER A 431 49.36 17.23 28.88
CA SER A 431 48.12 16.93 29.59
C SER A 431 47.83 17.93 30.70
N ASP A 432 48.85 18.34 31.45
CA ASP A 432 48.69 19.26 32.59
C ASP A 432 48.35 20.68 32.13
N ALA A 433 49.00 21.17 31.07
CA ALA A 433 48.62 22.44 30.47
C ALA A 433 47.18 22.42 29.95
N ILE A 434 46.73 21.34 29.30
CA ILE A 434 45.33 21.22 28.85
C ILE A 434 44.33 21.22 30.00
N LYS A 435 44.65 20.55 31.12
CA LYS A 435 43.83 20.58 32.35
C LYS A 435 43.74 22.00 32.91
N ARG A 436 44.87 22.72 33.00
CA ARG A 436 44.92 24.12 33.48
C ARG A 436 43.99 25.04 32.68
N TYR A 437 43.96 24.88 31.35
CA TYR A 437 43.12 25.68 30.45
C TYR A 437 41.70 25.11 30.22
N ASN A 438 41.34 24.03 30.93
CA ASN A 438 40.04 23.37 30.86
C ASN A 438 39.60 23.03 29.41
N LYS A 439 40.52 22.48 28.60
CA LYS A 439 40.24 22.10 27.20
C LYS A 439 39.89 20.62 27.06
N ILE A 440 39.03 20.31 26.10
CA ILE A 440 38.71 18.91 25.77
C ILE A 440 39.86 18.31 24.97
N LEU A 441 40.38 17.17 25.44
CA LEU A 441 41.43 16.41 24.76
C LEU A 441 40.94 15.00 24.43
N LEU A 442 41.01 14.69 23.14
CA LEU A 442 40.62 13.43 22.55
C LEU A 442 41.85 12.77 21.90
N LEU A 443 41.87 11.44 21.90
CA LEU A 443 42.96 10.62 21.42
C LEU A 443 42.44 9.52 20.47
N THR A 444 43.20 9.25 19.41
CA THR A 444 43.02 8.10 18.53
C THR A 444 44.38 7.52 18.13
N GLU A 445 44.49 6.19 18.11
CA GLU A 445 45.70 5.50 17.64
C GLU A 445 45.78 5.44 16.10
N LYS A 446 44.68 5.75 15.39
CA LYS A 446 44.67 5.86 13.93
C LYS A 446 45.62 6.96 13.46
N ASN A 447 46.25 6.77 12.31
CA ASN A 447 47.15 7.78 11.75
C ASN A 447 46.39 9.10 11.44
N ILE A 448 47.14 10.19 11.26
CA ILE A 448 46.54 11.52 11.09
C ILE A 448 45.74 11.65 9.79
N SER A 449 46.18 11.03 8.69
CA SER A 449 45.47 11.10 7.40
C SER A 449 44.10 10.46 7.50
N GLU A 450 44.02 9.24 8.05
CA GLU A 450 42.76 8.50 8.26
C GLU A 450 41.84 9.25 9.23
N SER A 451 42.39 9.79 10.32
CA SER A 451 41.61 10.53 11.32
C SER A 451 41.08 11.85 10.75
N HIS A 452 41.90 12.56 9.99
CA HIS A 452 41.52 13.81 9.34
C HIS A 452 40.39 13.57 8.32
N GLU A 453 40.52 12.57 7.46
CA GLU A 453 39.51 12.22 6.45
C GLU A 453 38.17 11.86 7.12
N LYS A 454 38.17 10.95 8.10
CA LYS A 454 36.95 10.51 8.79
C LYS A 454 36.23 11.65 9.52
N ILE A 455 36.99 12.51 10.21
CA ILE A 455 36.40 13.66 10.91
C ILE A 455 35.86 14.68 9.89
N THR A 456 36.61 14.95 8.81
CA THR A 456 36.17 15.88 7.76
C THR A 456 34.90 15.38 7.08
N GLU A 457 34.83 14.10 6.69
CA GLU A 457 33.62 13.50 6.10
C GLU A 457 32.40 13.64 7.03
N LEU A 458 32.58 13.37 8.34
CA LEU A 458 31.52 13.51 9.32
C LEU A 458 31.03 14.97 9.43
N LEU A 459 31.96 15.92 9.50
CA LEU A 459 31.64 17.34 9.58
C LEU A 459 30.94 17.81 8.30
N GLU A 460 31.50 17.54 7.13
CA GLU A 460 30.91 17.96 5.87
C GLU A 460 29.51 17.40 5.67
N LYS A 461 29.28 16.13 6.05
CA LYS A 461 27.95 15.52 6.03
C LYS A 461 26.97 16.17 7.02
N PHE A 462 27.43 16.54 8.21
CA PHE A 462 26.58 17.14 9.24
C PHE A 462 26.20 18.59 8.89
N PHE A 463 27.15 19.35 8.34
CA PHE A 463 26.96 20.75 7.95
C PHE A 463 26.56 20.90 6.47
N ALA A 464 26.18 19.81 5.81
CA ALA A 464 25.80 19.80 4.40
C ALA A 464 24.59 20.73 4.16
N PRO A 465 24.64 21.59 3.12
CA PRO A 465 23.49 22.40 2.72
C PRO A 465 22.27 21.53 2.48
N THR A 466 21.14 21.94 3.05
CA THR A 466 19.88 21.21 2.99
C THR A 466 18.77 22.13 2.51
N LEU A 467 17.88 21.62 1.66
CA LEU A 467 16.68 22.29 1.17
C LEU A 467 15.52 21.28 1.20
N THR A 468 14.31 21.72 1.51
CA THR A 468 13.10 20.89 1.34
C THR A 468 12.33 21.35 0.12
N MET A 469 12.04 20.43 -0.80
CA MET A 469 11.30 20.67 -2.03
C MET A 469 9.96 19.94 -1.98
N HIS A 470 8.91 20.57 -2.50
CA HIS A 470 7.62 19.90 -2.67
C HIS A 470 7.60 19.08 -3.95
N GLY A 471 7.26 17.80 -3.85
CA GLY A 471 7.30 16.86 -4.98
C GLY A 471 7.35 15.42 -4.53
N VAL A 472 7.51 14.50 -5.49
CA VAL A 472 7.60 13.06 -5.23
C VAL A 472 8.92 12.56 -5.82
N LEU A 473 9.77 11.97 -4.98
CA LEU A 473 11.04 11.38 -5.42
C LEU A 473 10.88 9.87 -5.56
N VAL A 474 11.11 9.38 -6.78
CA VAL A 474 11.03 7.96 -7.13
C VAL A 474 12.32 7.49 -7.81
N GLU A 475 12.70 6.24 -7.59
CA GLU A 475 13.79 5.58 -8.31
C GLU A 475 13.22 4.80 -9.50
N VAL A 476 13.50 5.28 -10.71
CA VAL A 476 13.05 4.68 -11.97
C VAL A 476 14.26 4.12 -12.71
N PHE A 477 14.29 2.80 -12.97
CA PHE A 477 15.45 2.10 -13.57
C PHE A 477 16.80 2.40 -12.89
N GLY A 478 16.80 2.68 -11.59
CA GLY A 478 18.00 3.03 -10.84
C GLY A 478 18.38 4.51 -10.84
N PHE A 479 17.61 5.38 -11.50
CA PHE A 479 17.80 6.84 -11.52
C PHE A 479 16.82 7.51 -10.56
N GLY A 480 17.28 8.50 -9.79
CA GLY A 480 16.37 9.29 -8.96
C GLY A 480 15.67 10.39 -9.76
N VAL A 481 14.35 10.29 -9.85
CA VAL A 481 13.49 11.22 -10.58
C VAL A 481 12.64 11.99 -9.60
N LEU A 482 12.84 13.31 -9.53
CA LEU A 482 12.01 14.19 -8.73
C LEU A 482 10.83 14.71 -9.57
N LEU A 483 9.63 14.19 -9.30
CA LEU A 483 8.39 14.64 -9.91
C LEU A 483 7.89 15.91 -9.21
N VAL A 484 7.78 17.00 -9.97
CA VAL A 484 7.25 18.30 -9.53
C VAL A 484 6.07 18.73 -10.41
N GLY A 485 5.34 19.75 -9.99
CA GLY A 485 4.16 20.25 -10.70
C GLY A 485 3.08 20.71 -9.74
N LYS A 486 2.01 21.30 -10.30
CA LYS A 486 0.89 21.86 -9.53
C LYS A 486 0.22 20.80 -8.64
N SER A 487 -0.42 21.25 -7.56
CA SER A 487 -1.16 20.33 -6.67
C SER A 487 -2.31 19.66 -7.42
N GLY A 488 -2.46 18.35 -7.26
CA GLY A 488 -3.53 17.57 -7.89
C GLY A 488 -3.37 17.30 -9.39
N ILE A 489 -2.19 17.56 -9.97
CA ILE A 489 -1.85 17.23 -11.37
C ILE A 489 -1.65 15.71 -11.61
N GLY A 490 -1.53 14.92 -10.53
CA GLY A 490 -1.29 13.48 -10.62
C GLY A 490 0.11 13.02 -10.21
N LYS A 491 0.89 13.81 -9.44
CA LYS A 491 2.27 13.43 -9.05
C LYS A 491 2.32 12.12 -8.28
N SER A 492 1.55 12.03 -7.20
CA SER A 492 1.51 10.86 -6.31
C SER A 492 0.86 9.67 -7.01
N GLU A 493 -0.15 9.89 -7.86
CA GLU A 493 -0.76 8.81 -8.67
C GLU A 493 0.19 8.28 -9.75
N THR A 494 0.97 9.14 -10.41
CA THR A 494 2.02 8.73 -11.36
C THR A 494 3.10 7.93 -10.63
N ALA A 495 3.50 8.38 -9.44
CA ALA A 495 4.45 7.66 -8.61
C ALA A 495 3.92 6.30 -8.14
N LEU A 496 2.65 6.22 -7.73
CA LEU A 496 1.98 4.96 -7.36
C LEU A 496 1.98 3.96 -8.51
N GLU A 497 1.68 4.42 -9.72
CA GLU A 497 1.73 3.57 -10.91
C GLU A 497 3.17 3.10 -11.22
N LEU A 498 4.18 3.96 -11.10
CA LEU A 498 5.57 3.56 -11.24
C LEU A 498 5.95 2.50 -10.19
N ILE A 499 5.53 2.67 -8.95
CA ILE A 499 5.77 1.70 -7.87
C ILE A 499 5.12 0.36 -8.19
N HIS A 500 3.90 0.37 -8.71
CA HIS A 500 3.19 -0.83 -9.14
C HIS A 500 3.92 -1.56 -10.28
N ARG A 501 4.66 -0.83 -11.13
CA ARG A 501 5.54 -1.39 -12.19
C ARG A 501 6.92 -1.84 -11.67
N GLY A 502 7.17 -1.77 -10.37
CA GLY A 502 8.40 -2.26 -9.73
C GLY A 502 9.46 -1.17 -9.46
N HIS A 503 9.14 0.10 -9.65
CA HIS A 503 9.98 1.22 -9.23
C HIS A 503 9.85 1.49 -7.73
N ARG A 504 10.67 2.39 -7.18
CA ARG A 504 10.76 2.57 -5.71
C ARG A 504 10.44 3.98 -5.27
N LEU A 505 9.65 4.13 -4.21
CA LEU A 505 9.40 5.41 -3.56
C LEU A 505 10.57 5.79 -2.65
N ILE A 506 10.98 7.06 -2.69
CA ILE A 506 11.88 7.65 -1.69
C ILE A 506 11.10 8.58 -0.76
N ALA A 507 10.31 9.46 -1.35
CA ALA A 507 9.58 10.48 -0.63
C ALA A 507 8.35 10.94 -1.43
N ASP A 508 7.25 11.21 -0.74
CA ASP A 508 6.05 11.84 -1.29
C ASP A 508 5.83 13.18 -0.54
N ASP A 509 5.21 14.14 -1.23
CA ASP A 509 4.93 15.51 -0.78
C ASP A 509 6.15 16.39 -0.44
N ALA A 510 7.03 15.98 0.48
CA ALA A 510 8.15 16.77 0.98
C ALA A 510 9.49 16.01 0.89
N VAL A 511 10.34 16.43 -0.04
CA VAL A 511 11.64 15.84 -0.32
C VAL A 511 12.74 16.70 0.29
N LYS A 512 13.44 16.16 1.29
CA LYS A 512 14.65 16.77 1.85
C LYS A 512 15.83 16.48 0.96
N VAL A 513 16.43 17.51 0.40
CA VAL A 513 17.58 17.46 -0.50
C VAL A 513 18.83 17.92 0.24
N VAL A 514 19.87 17.10 0.23
CA VAL A 514 21.16 17.38 0.86
C VAL A 514 22.25 17.35 -0.21
N LYS A 515 23.09 18.40 -0.27
CA LYS A 515 24.28 18.42 -1.14
C LYS A 515 25.43 17.70 -0.45
N TYR A 516 25.84 16.57 -1.01
CA TYR A 516 26.97 15.79 -0.50
C TYR A 516 28.30 16.45 -0.91
N PRO A 517 29.41 16.14 -0.23
CA PRO A 517 30.71 16.78 -0.50
C PRO A 517 31.23 16.54 -1.92
N ASP A 518 30.86 15.41 -2.51
CA ASP A 518 31.16 15.05 -3.91
C ASP A 518 30.29 15.79 -4.93
N GLY A 519 29.47 16.75 -4.49
CA GLY A 519 28.60 17.56 -5.34
C GLY A 519 27.26 16.90 -5.66
N ARG A 520 27.03 15.64 -5.28
CA ARG A 520 25.75 14.98 -5.56
C ARG A 520 24.64 15.55 -4.70
N LEU A 521 23.45 15.69 -5.29
CA LEU A 521 22.23 15.97 -4.55
C LEU A 521 21.55 14.66 -4.17
N VAL A 522 21.38 14.41 -2.87
CA VAL A 522 20.70 13.22 -2.36
C VAL A 522 19.40 13.64 -1.71
N GLY A 523 18.29 13.09 -2.21
CA GLY A 523 16.97 13.28 -1.65
C GLY A 523 16.57 12.15 -0.69
N SER A 524 15.80 12.50 0.33
CA SER A 524 15.12 11.59 1.26
C SER A 524 13.77 12.18 1.66
N ALA A 525 12.92 11.40 2.33
CA ALA A 525 11.75 11.96 2.99
C ALA A 525 12.19 12.97 4.08
N ASP A 526 11.50 14.11 4.20
CA ASP A 526 11.79 15.12 5.23
C ASP A 526 11.34 14.68 6.63
N LYS A 527 10.20 14.00 6.68
CA LYS A 527 9.57 13.53 7.93
C LYS A 527 9.38 12.02 7.91
N ILE A 528 8.15 11.56 7.64
CA ILE A 528 7.78 10.16 7.73
C ILE A 528 8.00 9.51 6.36
N PRO A 529 8.90 8.52 6.24
CA PRO A 529 9.14 7.84 4.98
C PRO A 529 8.00 6.85 4.65
N TYR A 530 7.92 6.46 3.38
CA TYR A 530 7.07 5.37 2.85
C TYR A 530 5.55 5.62 2.79
N PHE A 531 5.03 6.66 3.44
CA PHE A 531 3.63 7.02 3.33
C PHE A 531 3.37 7.88 2.10
N MET A 532 2.19 7.70 1.52
CA MET A 532 1.71 8.48 0.37
C MET A 532 0.25 8.83 0.58
N GLU A 533 -0.13 10.06 0.22
CA GLU A 533 -1.53 10.49 0.22
C GLU A 533 -2.15 10.29 -1.16
N ILE A 534 -3.19 9.44 -1.26
CA ILE A 534 -3.95 9.25 -2.51
C ILE A 534 -5.40 9.61 -2.28
N ARG A 535 -5.90 10.66 -2.96
CA ARG A 535 -7.29 11.09 -2.76
C ARG A 535 -8.27 10.00 -3.21
N GLY A 536 -9.15 9.60 -2.31
CA GLY A 536 -10.10 8.50 -2.48
C GLY A 536 -9.66 7.19 -1.80
N LEU A 537 -8.37 7.05 -1.46
CA LEU A 537 -7.85 5.96 -0.62
C LEU A 537 -7.45 6.43 0.78
N GLY A 538 -7.02 7.69 0.90
CA GLY A 538 -6.42 8.25 2.10
C GLY A 538 -4.91 8.01 2.15
N ILE A 539 -4.36 7.97 3.36
CA ILE A 539 -2.94 7.69 3.58
C ILE A 539 -2.69 6.19 3.47
N ILE A 540 -1.74 5.82 2.62
CA ILE A 540 -1.32 4.45 2.40
C ILE A 540 0.16 4.25 2.75
N ASP A 541 0.49 3.08 3.29
CA ASP A 541 1.88 2.67 3.54
C ASP A 541 2.40 1.82 2.37
N ILE A 542 3.24 2.43 1.53
CA ILE A 542 3.79 1.78 0.34
C ILE A 542 4.66 0.57 0.68
N LYS A 543 5.39 0.63 1.80
CA LYS A 543 6.24 -0.47 2.26
C LYS A 543 5.38 -1.67 2.67
N THR A 544 4.24 -1.44 3.33
CA THR A 544 3.35 -2.53 3.75
C THR A 544 2.53 -3.08 2.58
N LEU A 545 2.10 -2.23 1.64
CA LEU A 545 1.32 -2.65 0.46
C LEU A 545 2.15 -3.40 -0.57
N TYR A 546 3.34 -2.91 -0.89
CA TYR A 546 4.17 -3.38 -2.01
C TYR A 546 5.51 -4.01 -1.57
N GLY A 547 5.79 -4.06 -0.27
CA GLY A 547 6.97 -4.71 0.31
C GLY A 547 8.21 -3.80 0.41
N LEU A 548 9.28 -4.30 1.03
CA LEU A 548 10.53 -3.53 1.19
C LEU A 548 11.22 -3.16 -0.13
N GLY A 549 10.96 -3.91 -1.20
CA GLY A 549 11.54 -3.67 -2.52
C GLY A 549 10.98 -2.41 -3.21
N SER A 550 9.81 -1.93 -2.79
CA SER A 550 9.12 -0.77 -3.37
C SER A 550 9.53 0.57 -2.77
N VAL A 551 10.46 0.57 -1.81
CA VAL A 551 10.88 1.78 -1.08
C VAL A 551 12.40 1.88 -0.92
N ARG A 552 12.90 3.11 -0.79
CA ARG A 552 14.30 3.43 -0.46
C ARG A 552 14.36 4.66 0.45
N ASP A 553 15.27 4.66 1.42
CA ASP A 553 15.38 5.79 2.37
C ASP A 553 15.92 7.06 1.72
N LYS A 554 16.84 6.89 0.75
CA LYS A 554 17.54 7.98 0.09
C LYS A 554 17.97 7.58 -1.32
N LYS A 555 17.99 8.55 -2.22
CA LYS A 555 18.50 8.38 -3.59
C LYS A 555 19.10 9.69 -4.10
N GLN A 556 20.15 9.58 -4.91
CA GLN A 556 20.65 10.72 -5.68
C GLN A 556 19.56 11.23 -6.62
N ILE A 557 19.36 12.54 -6.70
CA ILE A 557 18.48 13.16 -7.69
C ILE A 557 19.28 13.27 -8.99
N ASP A 558 18.86 12.53 -10.01
CA ASP A 558 19.48 12.50 -11.33
C ASP A 558 18.81 13.43 -12.32
N MET A 559 17.50 13.68 -12.14
CA MET A 559 16.69 14.53 -13.00
C MET A 559 15.40 14.98 -12.30
N ILE A 560 14.79 16.03 -12.84
CA ILE A 560 13.51 16.59 -12.42
C ILE A 560 12.55 16.47 -13.58
N ILE A 561 11.33 16.04 -13.30
CA ILE A 561 10.25 16.05 -14.28
C ILE A 561 9.13 16.94 -13.74
N GLU A 562 8.81 18.00 -14.47
CA GLU A 562 7.66 18.85 -14.19
C GLU A 562 6.44 18.36 -14.96
N LEU A 563 5.43 17.88 -14.24
CA LEU A 563 4.14 17.50 -14.80
C LEU A 563 3.28 18.75 -15.02
N LYS A 564 2.86 18.97 -16.27
CA LYS A 564 2.01 20.10 -16.70
C LYS A 564 0.72 19.61 -17.36
N GLU A 565 -0.32 20.42 -17.27
CA GLU A 565 -1.62 20.16 -17.91
C GLU A 565 -1.65 20.74 -19.33
N LEU A 566 -2.20 20.00 -20.28
CA LEU A 566 -2.39 20.48 -21.65
C LEU A 566 -3.67 21.35 -21.73
N LYS A 567 -3.53 22.65 -22.04
CA LYS A 567 -4.67 23.59 -22.04
C LYS A 567 -5.36 23.80 -23.40
N SER A 568 -4.88 23.20 -24.50
CA SER A 568 -5.53 23.34 -25.82
C SER A 568 -5.20 22.17 -26.77
N ASN A 569 -6.09 21.94 -27.76
CA ASN A 569 -5.93 21.00 -28.90
C ASN A 569 -4.81 21.39 -29.88
N ALA A 570 -3.84 22.20 -29.46
CA ALA A 570 -2.60 22.32 -30.21
C ALA A 570 -1.96 20.93 -30.20
N TYR A 571 -2.07 20.21 -31.33
CA TYR A 571 -1.19 19.10 -31.62
C TYR A 571 0.22 19.62 -31.35
N ILE A 572 0.83 19.18 -30.24
CA ILE A 572 2.25 19.39 -30.03
C ILE A 572 2.90 18.56 -31.13
N SER A 573 3.21 19.22 -32.25
CA SER A 573 3.63 18.62 -33.51
C SER A 573 5.10 18.21 -33.48
N GLN A 574 5.77 18.40 -32.34
CA GLN A 574 7.06 17.85 -31.99
C GLN A 574 6.97 17.45 -30.52
N ALA A 575 7.68 16.40 -30.10
CA ALA A 575 7.92 16.21 -28.69
C ALA A 575 8.73 17.43 -28.21
N ASP A 576 8.08 18.48 -27.70
CA ASP A 576 8.73 19.59 -26.98
C ASP A 576 9.26 19.03 -25.66
N TYR A 577 10.30 18.21 -25.80
CA TYR A 577 11.18 17.74 -24.76
C TYR A 577 12.10 18.93 -24.45
N ASN A 578 11.56 19.95 -23.78
CA ASN A 578 12.36 21.08 -23.32
C ASN A 578 13.22 20.61 -22.16
N GLU A 579 14.46 20.28 -22.50
CA GLU A 579 15.49 19.93 -21.54
C GLU A 579 16.14 21.23 -21.05
N GLU A 580 15.70 21.66 -19.88
CA GLU A 580 16.29 22.77 -19.16
C GLU A 580 17.25 22.22 -18.09
N THR A 581 18.17 23.05 -17.61
CA THR A 581 18.93 22.75 -16.40
C THR A 581 18.42 23.59 -15.25
N LEU A 582 18.01 22.95 -14.16
CA LEU A 582 17.64 23.65 -12.92
C LEU A 582 18.80 23.57 -11.94
N LYS A 583 19.23 24.72 -11.42
CA LYS A 583 20.27 24.80 -10.39
C LYS A 583 19.66 24.63 -9.00
N ILE A 584 20.00 23.55 -8.30
CA ILE A 584 19.61 23.28 -6.91
C ILE A 584 20.88 23.19 -6.06
N LEU A 585 20.97 23.99 -4.99
CA LEU A 585 22.17 24.05 -4.13
C LEU A 585 23.46 24.18 -4.98
N GLU A 586 23.44 25.07 -5.98
CA GLU A 586 24.53 25.31 -6.93
C GLU A 586 24.92 24.12 -7.82
N THR A 587 24.08 23.08 -7.89
CA THR A 587 24.29 21.89 -8.72
C THR A 587 23.27 21.89 -9.85
N ASP A 588 23.73 21.73 -11.10
CA ASP A 588 22.86 21.70 -12.27
C ASP A 588 22.23 20.31 -12.43
N ILE A 589 20.90 20.26 -12.51
CA ILE A 589 20.12 19.03 -12.66
C ILE A 589 19.26 19.13 -13.93
N PRO A 590 19.23 18.10 -14.80
CA PRO A 590 18.33 18.06 -15.95
C PRO A 590 16.87 18.16 -15.50
N LYS A 591 16.12 19.07 -16.13
CA LYS A 591 14.68 19.30 -15.91
C LYS A 591 13.95 19.07 -17.23
N ILE A 592 12.93 18.23 -17.19
CA ILE A 592 12.08 17.91 -18.35
C ILE A 592 10.64 18.26 -18.02
N GLU A 593 9.96 18.88 -18.97
CA GLU A 593 8.54 19.19 -18.84
C GLU A 593 7.70 18.13 -19.57
N LEU A 594 6.76 17.51 -18.85
CA LEU A 594 5.85 16.50 -19.42
C LEU A 594 4.41 16.98 -19.34
N TYR A 595 3.77 17.08 -20.50
CA TYR A 595 2.37 17.44 -20.61
C TYR A 595 1.48 16.20 -20.51
N ILE A 596 0.58 16.19 -19.53
CA ILE A 596 -0.42 15.16 -19.32
C ILE A 596 -1.64 15.49 -20.18
N SER A 597 -2.06 14.54 -21.01
CA SER A 597 -3.28 14.59 -21.83
C SER A 597 -4.16 13.37 -21.58
N SER A 598 -5.44 13.44 -21.95
CA SER A 598 -6.30 12.25 -22.01
C SER A 598 -5.68 11.22 -22.98
N GLY A 599 -5.56 9.96 -22.53
CA GLY A 599 -5.04 8.85 -23.33
C GLY A 599 -3.53 8.60 -23.27
N ARG A 600 -2.72 9.48 -22.66
CA ARG A 600 -1.28 9.23 -22.43
C ARG A 600 -1.03 8.83 -20.99
N ASN A 601 -0.35 7.71 -20.80
CA ASN A 601 0.02 7.20 -19.48
C ASN A 601 1.24 7.97 -18.93
N ALA A 602 1.04 8.76 -17.87
CA ALA A 602 2.08 9.61 -17.31
C ALA A 602 3.30 8.82 -16.80
N ALA A 603 3.09 7.67 -16.15
CA ALA A 603 4.17 6.80 -15.68
C ALA A 603 5.04 6.31 -16.84
N SER A 604 4.42 5.92 -17.95
CA SER A 604 5.14 5.48 -19.15
C SER A 604 5.98 6.62 -19.76
N MET A 605 5.45 7.84 -19.75
CA MET A 605 6.19 9.02 -20.20
C MET A 605 7.39 9.33 -19.30
N VAL A 606 7.24 9.17 -17.97
CA VAL A 606 8.34 9.28 -17.01
C VAL A 606 9.40 8.21 -17.27
N GLU A 607 9.01 6.96 -17.52
CA GLU A 607 9.92 5.88 -17.86
C GLU A 607 10.71 6.19 -19.13
N ILE A 608 10.04 6.62 -20.19
CA ILE A 608 10.67 7.00 -21.48
C ILE A 608 11.64 8.18 -21.28
N ALA A 609 11.23 9.22 -20.55
CA ALA A 609 12.10 10.36 -20.26
C ALA A 609 13.35 9.94 -19.47
N THR A 610 13.18 9.04 -18.50
CA THR A 610 14.28 8.48 -17.70
C THR A 610 15.24 7.67 -18.56
N MET A 611 14.70 6.82 -19.47
CA MET A 611 15.51 6.06 -20.41
C MET A 611 16.32 6.98 -21.34
N ASN A 612 15.74 8.09 -21.81
CA ASN A 612 16.43 9.04 -22.66
C ASN A 612 17.59 9.74 -21.93
N VAL A 613 17.36 10.24 -20.70
CA VAL A 613 18.43 10.83 -19.88
C VAL A 613 19.53 9.80 -19.57
N ARG A 614 19.15 8.56 -19.30
CA ARG A 614 20.11 7.46 -19.10
C ARG A 614 20.94 7.21 -20.35
N ALA A 615 20.33 7.17 -21.52
CA ALA A 615 21.01 6.97 -22.80
C ALA A 615 22.04 8.07 -23.07
N LYS A 616 21.66 9.34 -22.83
CA LYS A 616 22.59 10.47 -22.96
C LYS A 616 23.77 10.38 -21.99
N LYS A 617 23.55 9.97 -20.73
CA LYS A 617 24.64 9.76 -19.77
C LYS A 617 25.63 8.66 -20.19
N VAL A 618 25.20 7.68 -20.98
CA VAL A 618 26.09 6.64 -21.55
C VAL A 618 26.64 7.02 -22.94
N GLY A 619 26.38 8.24 -23.41
CA GLY A 619 26.93 8.80 -24.65
C GLY A 619 26.07 8.63 -25.90
N TYR A 620 24.81 8.22 -25.78
CA TYR A 620 23.88 8.05 -26.90
C TYR A 620 22.79 9.12 -26.91
N ASP A 621 22.73 9.95 -27.96
CA ASP A 621 21.69 10.97 -28.15
C ASP A 621 20.85 10.65 -29.39
N SER A 622 19.64 10.13 -29.16
CA SER A 622 18.72 9.73 -30.22
C SER A 622 18.28 10.89 -31.12
N SER A 623 18.19 12.10 -30.58
CA SER A 623 17.78 13.29 -31.35
C SER A 623 18.91 13.73 -32.28
N ALA A 624 20.16 13.69 -31.80
CA ALA A 624 21.33 13.98 -32.61
C ALA A 624 21.51 12.96 -33.74
N ASP A 625 21.33 11.68 -33.43
CA ASP A 625 21.41 10.59 -34.42
C ASP A 625 20.30 10.68 -35.47
N TYR A 626 19.06 10.94 -35.05
CA TYR A 626 17.96 11.18 -35.99
C TYR A 626 18.25 12.37 -36.90
N LEU A 627 18.71 13.49 -36.35
CA LEU A 627 19.03 14.69 -37.14
C LEU A 627 20.20 14.43 -38.11
N HIS A 628 21.20 13.67 -37.68
CA HIS A 628 22.31 13.24 -38.51
C HIS A 628 21.82 12.38 -39.69
N ASN A 629 21.01 11.36 -39.40
CA ASN A 629 20.44 10.47 -40.42
C ASN A 629 19.48 11.20 -41.36
N TYR A 630 18.65 12.11 -40.85
CA TYR A 630 17.76 12.95 -41.65
C TYR A 630 18.52 13.88 -42.59
N LYS A 631 19.61 14.51 -42.11
CA LYS A 631 20.51 15.31 -42.95
C LYS A 631 21.18 14.47 -44.03
N ASN A 632 21.57 13.23 -43.71
CA ASN A 632 22.14 12.31 -44.68
C ASN A 632 21.12 11.90 -45.75
N LEU A 633 19.88 11.60 -45.35
CA LEU A 633 18.77 11.34 -46.26
C LEU A 633 18.51 12.51 -47.21
N LYS A 634 18.42 13.74 -46.70
CA LYS A 634 18.28 14.93 -47.56
C LYS A 634 19.41 15.10 -48.56
N LYS A 635 20.66 14.86 -48.15
CA LYS A 635 21.81 14.91 -49.08
C LYS A 635 21.73 13.84 -50.17
N ILE A 636 21.16 12.66 -49.86
CA ILE A 636 20.94 11.60 -50.84
C ILE A 636 19.85 12.04 -51.82
N GLU A 637 18.72 12.56 -51.33
CA GLU A 637 17.64 13.10 -52.17
C GLU A 637 18.16 14.19 -53.12
N GLU A 638 18.88 15.19 -52.61
CA GLU A 638 19.46 16.28 -53.41
C GLU A 638 20.40 15.76 -54.52
N LYS A 639 21.26 14.79 -54.22
CA LYS A 639 22.13 14.14 -55.23
C LYS A 639 21.34 13.33 -56.25
N THR A 640 20.25 12.70 -55.83
CA THR A 640 19.42 11.88 -56.72
C THR A 640 18.67 12.78 -57.70
N ASP A 641 18.14 13.91 -57.22
CA ASP A 641 17.49 14.92 -58.06
C ASP A 641 18.47 15.56 -59.06
N GLU A 642 19.71 15.82 -58.65
CA GLU A 642 20.77 16.32 -59.54
C GLU A 642 21.11 15.33 -60.67
N ILE A 643 21.22 14.03 -60.35
CA ILE A 643 21.46 12.97 -61.34
C ILE A 643 20.27 12.83 -62.31
N VAL A 644 19.04 12.86 -61.80
CA VAL A 644 17.82 12.78 -62.63
C VAL A 644 17.71 14.01 -63.54
N GLY A 645 18.04 15.20 -63.05
CA GLY A 645 18.10 16.43 -63.86
C GLY A 645 19.14 16.34 -64.98
N ASN A 646 20.34 15.84 -64.68
CA ASN A 646 21.39 15.64 -65.69
C ASN A 646 21.02 14.59 -66.74
N LEU A 647 20.36 13.49 -66.34
CA LEU A 647 19.88 12.47 -67.27
C LEU A 647 18.80 13.02 -68.22
N LYS A 648 17.88 13.85 -67.71
CA LYS A 648 16.88 14.53 -68.57
C LYS A 648 17.55 15.46 -69.58
N ASN A 649 18.53 16.27 -69.15
CA ASN A 649 19.29 17.14 -70.05
C ASN A 649 20.10 16.37 -71.11
N ILE A 650 20.53 15.14 -70.82
CA ILE A 650 21.20 14.26 -71.80
C ILE A 650 20.19 13.63 -72.77
N MET A 651 18.95 13.38 -72.34
CA MET A 651 17.89 12.84 -73.19
C MET A 651 17.23 13.91 -74.08
N ASP A 652 17.26 15.17 -73.66
CA ASP A 652 16.68 16.31 -74.40
C ASP A 652 17.67 16.93 -75.42
N ASN A 653 18.95 16.52 -75.42
CA ASN A 653 19.96 16.85 -76.43
C ASN A 653 20.21 15.66 -77.36
#